data_AF-A0AAV9MPE3-F1
#
_entry.id   AF-A0AAV9MPE3-F1
#
_cell.length_a   1.000
_cell.length_b   1.000
_cell.length_c   1.000
_cell.angle_alpha   90.00
_cell.angle_beta   90.00
_cell.angle_gamma   90.00
#
_symmetry.space_group_name_H-M   'P 1'
#
loop_
_entity.id
_entity.type
_entity.pdbx_description
1 polymer ?
#
loop_
_entity_poly.entity_id
_entity_poly.type
_entity_poly.pdbx_seq_one_letter_code
_entity_poly.pdbx_strand_id
1 'polypeptide(L)'
;METNFFYSSVRAQEKAQEKNKKYLSSITSKEQIDVNKEGRYCLARWDEWGFFIDILECFIYNIKCHTKIMLPYYYHCDDWIREVRKCVVSPSTHEYFPYDDQYLCNVSLFFREESYCLICGPPYYKKWIKVKLYDDNRLIDAVTFCNGEKICTLFQEGKLGIIQMIPEITKTTYLSPVTFRAPTDVSAMYRNRHLVSWQDQLFLVQRKIGSPSIFEVWEINFEAKQFNRVFNLDGFIIFLSGQFSAATSSSLPQENNNVYFTQCNDHRTLYAFHVGEQSLSTTKQFRVYSPRYSVPLFARSGRAKTQHNTSTSTRGDKLKKRPSGINSKPAPVDSNICIHLSQDLQREISRHLLSQEAYMNFRLVCKLWRSVTPPLRWKVVVDNHAAASYDQDSMWLLSLNQKDGLCTFYNPFRNFNCYMSNNDLIGCEIRYAKDGWLLVSKGKSLFLLEPSPSGKQIIHLPQKTDDYFCDIMSFSTSPTNSSAWLIFGIALLNLFQVRISYMRQGDDKWTTITRDSEVPFLLSSSTPVYFGEKFCVIGQYGDVGVFGFLKDGTPYWVIHQLSERYSPPISGACRLFLVQRQDQNVLHSVVVTPQHDVHVYELDFGSNIIVNLVKEVKNWLLFTSEASSIAICGMNVNVDNAVFFPTFNTCNDYTYYSLEDVAFKVLKDNCTDKTQQKELLNRVWIRCELTKN
;
A
#
# COMPACT_ATOMS: atom_id res chain seq x y z
N MET A 1 -7.60 -69.00 -22.27
CA MET A 1 -8.52 -67.93 -22.72
C MET A 1 -8.23 -66.57 -22.09
N GLU A 2 -7.27 -66.42 -21.17
CA GLU A 2 -6.97 -65.13 -20.49
C GLU A 2 -5.92 -64.25 -21.21
N THR A 3 -5.17 -64.79 -22.17
CA THR A 3 -4.14 -64.03 -22.91
C THR A 3 -4.72 -63.14 -24.03
N ASN A 4 -5.91 -63.42 -24.56
CA ASN A 4 -6.53 -62.63 -25.64
C ASN A 4 -7.28 -61.37 -25.14
N PHE A 5 -7.65 -61.30 -23.86
CA PHE A 5 -8.26 -60.12 -23.26
C PHE A 5 -7.23 -59.03 -22.93
N PHE A 6 -6.01 -59.40 -22.52
CA PHE A 6 -4.93 -58.44 -22.31
C PHE A 6 -4.43 -57.82 -23.63
N TYR A 7 -4.25 -58.63 -24.68
CA TYR A 7 -3.78 -58.13 -25.98
C TYR A 7 -4.78 -57.21 -26.69
N SER A 8 -6.09 -57.43 -26.52
CA SER A 8 -7.12 -56.56 -27.10
C SER A 8 -7.25 -55.22 -26.37
N SER A 9 -7.07 -55.20 -25.04
CA SER A 9 -7.01 -53.99 -24.23
C SER A 9 -5.80 -53.11 -24.57
N VAL A 10 -4.61 -53.71 -24.70
CA VAL A 10 -3.37 -53.00 -25.07
C VAL A 10 -3.48 -52.42 -26.49
N ARG A 11 -3.99 -53.18 -27.48
CA ARG A 11 -4.21 -52.66 -28.85
C ARG A 11 -5.24 -51.55 -28.91
N ALA A 12 -6.26 -51.58 -28.04
CA ALA A 12 -7.26 -50.51 -27.96
C ALA A 12 -6.65 -49.23 -27.35
N GLN A 13 -5.78 -49.36 -26.34
CA GLN A 13 -5.01 -48.25 -25.78
C GLN A 13 -4.01 -47.66 -26.78
N GLU A 14 -3.29 -48.50 -27.53
CA GLU A 14 -2.36 -48.06 -28.59
C GLU A 14 -3.09 -47.32 -29.71
N LYS A 15 -4.21 -47.86 -30.20
CA LYS A 15 -5.04 -47.17 -31.22
C LYS A 15 -5.63 -45.86 -30.72
N ALA A 16 -6.02 -45.81 -29.44
CA ALA A 16 -6.51 -44.58 -28.83
C ALA A 16 -5.38 -43.53 -28.74
N GLN A 17 -4.18 -43.92 -28.30
CA GLN A 17 -2.99 -43.05 -28.26
C GLN A 17 -2.58 -42.54 -29.64
N GLU A 18 -2.67 -43.38 -30.68
CA GLU A 18 -2.30 -42.99 -32.05
C GLU A 18 -3.30 -41.99 -32.65
N LYS A 19 -4.61 -42.23 -32.49
CA LYS A 19 -5.66 -41.27 -32.87
C LYS A 19 -5.51 -39.92 -32.17
N ASN A 20 -5.05 -39.98 -30.93
CA ASN A 20 -4.82 -38.85 -30.05
C ASN A 20 -3.58 -38.03 -30.44
N LYS A 21 -2.46 -38.67 -30.79
CA LYS A 21 -1.29 -38.00 -31.40
C LYS A 21 -1.63 -37.31 -32.72
N LYS A 22 -2.47 -37.95 -33.54
CA LYS A 22 -2.96 -37.36 -34.80
C LYS A 22 -3.84 -36.13 -34.57
N TYR A 23 -4.62 -36.11 -33.49
CA TYR A 23 -5.39 -34.92 -33.13
C TYR A 23 -4.49 -33.79 -32.63
N LEU A 24 -3.55 -34.07 -31.72
CA LEU A 24 -2.63 -33.05 -31.20
C LEU A 24 -1.83 -32.38 -32.32
N SER A 25 -1.33 -33.17 -33.28
CA SER A 25 -0.65 -32.64 -34.48
C SER A 25 -1.57 -31.81 -35.39
N SER A 26 -2.89 -32.04 -35.39
CA SER A 26 -3.85 -31.24 -36.18
C SER A 26 -4.15 -29.86 -35.58
N ILE A 27 -3.99 -29.70 -34.26
CA ILE A 27 -4.22 -28.43 -33.56
C ILE A 27 -2.91 -27.69 -33.23
N THR A 28 -1.77 -28.32 -33.51
CA THR A 28 -0.44 -27.76 -33.27
C THR A 28 0.13 -27.24 -34.58
N SER A 29 0.65 -26.02 -34.58
CA SER A 29 1.42 -25.46 -35.69
C SER A 29 2.70 -24.82 -35.18
N LYS A 30 3.78 -24.90 -35.97
CA LYS A 30 4.98 -24.08 -35.76
C LYS A 30 4.85 -22.84 -36.64
N GLU A 31 4.48 -21.71 -36.03
CA GLU A 31 4.30 -20.45 -36.73
C GLU A 31 4.80 -19.26 -35.89
N GLN A 32 5.41 -18.28 -36.57
CA GLN A 32 5.78 -17.04 -35.92
C GLN A 32 4.55 -16.13 -35.87
N ILE A 33 4.10 -15.81 -34.67
CA ILE A 33 2.89 -15.02 -34.44
C ILE A 33 3.28 -13.61 -34.05
N ASP A 34 2.63 -12.61 -34.66
CA ASP A 34 2.63 -11.27 -34.11
C ASP A 34 1.78 -11.23 -32.83
N VAL A 35 2.45 -11.37 -31.69
CA VAL A 35 1.83 -11.33 -30.35
C VAL A 35 1.26 -9.94 -30.00
N ASN A 36 1.65 -8.89 -30.74
CA ASN A 36 1.19 -7.51 -30.53
C ASN A 36 0.13 -7.07 -31.56
N LYS A 37 -0.39 -8.00 -32.36
CA LYS A 37 -1.46 -7.74 -33.33
C LYS A 37 -2.64 -7.05 -32.62
N GLU A 38 -3.15 -5.97 -33.21
CA GLU A 38 -4.33 -5.29 -32.68
C GLU A 38 -5.53 -6.25 -32.57
N GLY A 39 -6.25 -6.18 -31.44
CA GLY A 39 -7.36 -7.09 -31.13
C GLY A 39 -6.95 -8.46 -30.59
N ARG A 40 -5.65 -8.73 -30.42
CA ARG A 40 -5.13 -9.92 -29.73
C ARG A 40 -4.72 -9.58 -28.31
N TYR A 41 -5.18 -10.38 -27.36
CA TYR A 41 -4.99 -10.19 -25.93
C TYR A 41 -4.21 -11.34 -25.32
N CYS A 42 -3.10 -11.05 -24.65
CA CYS A 42 -2.35 -12.03 -23.86
C CYS A 42 -2.90 -12.04 -22.43
N LEU A 43 -3.64 -13.06 -22.04
CA LEU A 43 -4.38 -13.09 -20.78
C LEU A 43 -3.63 -13.70 -19.60
N ALA A 44 -2.64 -14.52 -19.87
CA ALA A 44 -1.78 -15.11 -18.85
C ALA A 44 -0.47 -15.56 -19.47
N ARG A 45 0.59 -15.55 -18.67
CA ARG A 45 1.91 -16.03 -19.09
C ARG A 45 2.53 -16.84 -17.97
N TRP A 46 3.21 -17.91 -18.34
CA TRP A 46 4.06 -18.68 -17.46
C TRP A 46 5.28 -19.12 -18.25
N ASP A 47 6.46 -18.70 -17.81
CA ASP A 47 7.72 -18.91 -18.54
C ASP A 47 7.62 -18.44 -20.02
N GLU A 48 7.94 -19.31 -20.97
CA GLU A 48 7.86 -19.03 -22.41
C GLU A 48 6.47 -19.22 -23.02
N TRP A 49 5.49 -19.67 -22.23
CA TRP A 49 4.12 -19.91 -22.66
C TRP A 49 3.22 -18.71 -22.35
N GLY A 50 2.47 -18.27 -23.35
CA GLY A 50 1.39 -17.31 -23.20
C GLY A 50 0.05 -17.89 -23.65
N PHE A 51 -1.02 -17.48 -22.99
CA PHE A 51 -2.39 -17.74 -23.41
C PHE A 51 -2.95 -16.51 -24.10
N PHE A 52 -3.40 -16.68 -25.34
CA PHE A 52 -3.82 -15.62 -26.23
C PHE A 52 -5.24 -15.85 -26.72
N ILE A 53 -6.00 -14.77 -26.82
CA ILE A 53 -7.30 -14.73 -27.45
C ILE A 53 -7.38 -13.54 -28.41
N ASP A 54 -7.98 -13.76 -29.56
CA ASP A 54 -8.50 -12.71 -30.42
C ASP A 54 -9.95 -13.03 -30.84
N ILE A 55 -10.56 -12.20 -31.69
CA ILE A 55 -11.98 -12.33 -32.08
C ILE A 55 -12.28 -13.71 -32.69
N LEU A 56 -11.30 -14.37 -33.30
CA LEU A 56 -11.51 -15.62 -34.06
C LEU A 56 -10.86 -16.84 -33.40
N GLU A 57 -9.86 -16.63 -32.55
CA GLU A 57 -9.00 -17.70 -32.07
C GLU A 57 -8.78 -17.65 -30.55
N CYS A 58 -8.65 -18.84 -29.97
CA CYS A 58 -8.24 -19.08 -28.60
C CYS A 58 -7.10 -20.09 -28.62
N PHE A 59 -5.91 -19.72 -28.14
CA PHE A 59 -4.72 -20.56 -28.28
C PHE A 59 -3.69 -20.32 -27.19
N ILE A 60 -2.83 -21.31 -26.95
CA ILE A 60 -1.56 -21.13 -26.23
C ILE A 60 -0.41 -21.08 -27.23
N TYR A 61 0.59 -20.28 -26.89
CA TYR A 61 1.74 -20.07 -27.74
C TYR A 61 3.03 -20.09 -26.92
N ASN A 62 3.99 -20.90 -27.34
CA ASN A 62 5.34 -20.87 -26.82
C ASN A 62 6.20 -19.94 -27.70
N ILE A 63 6.72 -18.88 -27.09
CA ILE A 63 7.41 -17.80 -27.80
C ILE A 63 8.79 -18.25 -28.30
N LYS A 64 9.45 -19.15 -27.56
CA LYS A 64 10.80 -19.62 -27.88
C LYS A 64 10.84 -20.60 -29.05
N CYS A 65 9.91 -21.55 -29.10
CA CYS A 65 9.86 -22.58 -30.14
C CYS A 65 8.82 -22.31 -31.23
N HIS A 66 8.11 -21.19 -31.14
CA HIS A 66 7.05 -20.78 -32.06
C HIS A 66 5.93 -21.82 -32.19
N THR A 67 5.65 -22.58 -31.13
CA THR A 67 4.60 -23.60 -31.15
C THR A 67 3.28 -23.00 -30.70
N LYS A 68 2.28 -23.04 -31.57
CA LYS A 68 0.88 -22.66 -31.30
C LYS A 68 0.04 -23.90 -31.13
N ILE A 69 -0.80 -23.93 -30.09
CA ILE A 69 -1.80 -24.97 -29.87
C ILE A 69 -3.17 -24.32 -29.78
N MET A 70 -4.05 -24.67 -30.71
CA MET A 70 -5.43 -24.20 -30.73
C MET A 70 -6.24 -24.82 -29.60
N LEU A 71 -6.97 -23.98 -28.88
CA LEU A 71 -7.90 -24.37 -27.83
C LEU A 71 -9.34 -24.30 -28.35
N PRO A 72 -10.28 -25.03 -27.72
CA PRO A 72 -11.68 -24.98 -28.09
C PRO A 72 -12.21 -23.55 -27.94
N TYR A 73 -12.82 -23.03 -29.01
CA TYR A 73 -13.40 -21.69 -29.01
C TYR A 73 -14.52 -21.61 -27.96
N TYR A 74 -14.47 -20.57 -27.13
CA TYR A 74 -15.46 -20.32 -26.10
C TYR A 74 -16.48 -19.30 -26.65
N TYR A 75 -17.70 -19.77 -26.95
CA TYR A 75 -18.73 -19.08 -27.76
C TYR A 75 -19.27 -17.73 -27.20
N HIS A 76 -18.76 -17.21 -26.09
CA HIS A 76 -19.19 -15.94 -25.46
C HIS A 76 -18.13 -14.82 -25.60
N CYS A 77 -17.47 -14.71 -26.75
CA CYS A 77 -16.28 -13.87 -26.97
C CYS A 77 -16.50 -12.35 -26.82
N ASP A 78 -17.74 -11.84 -26.88
CA ASP A 78 -17.97 -10.39 -26.77
C ASP A 78 -18.06 -9.87 -25.33
N ASP A 79 -18.42 -10.70 -24.33
CA ASP A 79 -18.58 -10.27 -22.92
C ASP A 79 -17.55 -10.85 -21.93
N TRP A 80 -16.73 -11.81 -22.35
CA TRP A 80 -15.83 -12.53 -21.44
C TRP A 80 -14.75 -11.66 -20.76
N ILE A 81 -14.32 -10.52 -21.34
CA ILE A 81 -13.39 -9.58 -20.68
C ILE A 81 -13.98 -9.03 -19.38
N ARG A 82 -15.32 -8.93 -19.31
CA ARG A 82 -16.03 -8.48 -18.11
C ARG A 82 -16.20 -9.61 -17.10
N GLU A 83 -16.40 -10.84 -17.58
CA GLU A 83 -16.70 -12.00 -16.74
C GLU A 83 -15.47 -12.69 -16.16
N VAL A 84 -14.37 -12.78 -16.91
CA VAL A 84 -13.13 -13.40 -16.45
C VAL A 84 -12.48 -12.53 -15.38
N ARG A 85 -12.23 -13.16 -14.23
CA ARG A 85 -11.59 -12.58 -13.06
C ARG A 85 -10.09 -12.83 -13.01
N LYS A 86 -9.63 -13.99 -13.48
CA LYS A 86 -8.22 -14.36 -13.51
C LYS A 86 -8.00 -15.47 -14.53
N CYS A 87 -6.87 -15.42 -15.22
CA CYS A 87 -6.36 -16.52 -16.02
C CYS A 87 -5.02 -16.99 -15.46
N VAL A 88 -4.78 -18.30 -15.47
CA VAL A 88 -3.54 -18.93 -15.00
C VAL A 88 -3.07 -19.92 -16.07
N VAL A 89 -1.80 -19.82 -16.45
CA VAL A 89 -1.10 -20.84 -17.26
C VAL A 89 -0.19 -21.61 -16.32
N SER A 90 -0.22 -22.94 -16.37
CA SER A 90 0.65 -23.79 -15.56
C SER A 90 1.24 -24.91 -16.42
N PRO A 91 2.42 -25.45 -16.09
CA PRO A 91 2.96 -26.63 -16.76
C PRO A 91 2.07 -27.85 -16.51
N SER A 92 2.18 -28.80 -17.43
CA SER A 92 1.72 -30.17 -17.26
C SER A 92 2.89 -31.00 -16.77
N THR A 93 2.77 -31.51 -15.55
CA THR A 93 3.87 -32.15 -14.81
C THR A 93 4.18 -33.57 -15.28
N HIS A 94 3.40 -34.12 -16.22
CA HIS A 94 3.51 -35.52 -16.64
C HIS A 94 3.45 -35.72 -18.16
N GLU A 95 3.34 -34.67 -18.96
CA GLU A 95 3.21 -34.80 -20.41
C GLU A 95 4.10 -33.82 -21.17
N TYR A 96 4.97 -34.40 -21.99
CA TYR A 96 5.93 -33.71 -22.83
C TYR A 96 5.50 -33.80 -24.30
N PHE A 97 5.94 -32.83 -25.09
CA PHE A 97 5.90 -32.94 -26.53
C PHE A 97 6.66 -34.20 -26.95
N PRO A 98 6.07 -35.07 -27.80
CA PRO A 98 6.72 -36.31 -28.22
C PRO A 98 8.00 -36.13 -29.06
N TYR A 99 8.40 -34.90 -29.37
CA TYR A 99 9.49 -34.60 -30.30
C TYR A 99 10.48 -33.52 -29.83
N ASP A 100 10.29 -32.89 -28.67
CA ASP A 100 11.07 -31.68 -28.33
C ASP A 100 11.34 -31.49 -26.80
N ASP A 101 11.15 -32.51 -25.96
CA ASP A 101 11.33 -32.48 -24.48
C ASP A 101 10.67 -31.28 -23.75
N GLN A 102 9.69 -30.65 -24.39
CA GLN A 102 8.99 -29.48 -23.88
C GLN A 102 7.73 -29.87 -23.12
N TYR A 103 7.53 -29.28 -21.95
CA TYR A 103 6.30 -29.43 -21.18
C TYR A 103 5.11 -28.79 -21.90
N LEU A 104 3.98 -29.49 -21.93
CA LEU A 104 2.70 -28.91 -22.31
C LEU A 104 2.15 -28.04 -21.16
N CYS A 105 1.18 -27.17 -21.44
CA CYS A 105 0.60 -26.29 -20.43
C CYS A 105 -0.91 -26.47 -20.26
N ASN A 106 -1.38 -26.27 -19.03
CA ASN A 106 -2.78 -26.10 -18.69
C ASN A 106 -3.15 -24.61 -18.71
N VAL A 107 -4.37 -24.30 -19.11
CA VAL A 107 -5.00 -22.98 -19.01
C VAL A 107 -6.21 -23.08 -18.10
N SER A 108 -6.24 -22.24 -17.08
CA SER A 108 -7.32 -22.16 -16.10
C SER A 108 -7.96 -20.78 -16.13
N LEU A 109 -9.27 -20.74 -16.39
CA LEU A 109 -10.09 -19.54 -16.44
C LEU A 109 -10.98 -19.47 -15.20
N PHE A 110 -10.89 -18.37 -14.47
CA PHE A 110 -11.70 -18.08 -13.31
C PHE A 110 -12.60 -16.88 -13.57
N PHE A 111 -13.85 -16.95 -13.12
CA PHE A 111 -14.88 -15.94 -13.41
C PHE A 111 -15.29 -15.15 -12.16
N ARG A 112 -15.90 -13.98 -12.35
CA ARG A 112 -16.22 -13.04 -11.25
C ARG A 112 -17.36 -13.48 -10.35
N GLU A 113 -18.39 -14.09 -10.92
CA GLU A 113 -19.66 -14.40 -10.23
C GLU A 113 -19.97 -15.89 -10.21
N GLU A 114 -19.08 -16.71 -10.78
CA GLU A 114 -19.28 -18.14 -10.89
C GLU A 114 -18.53 -18.91 -9.80
N SER A 115 -19.18 -19.94 -9.27
CA SER A 115 -18.59 -20.90 -8.33
C SER A 115 -17.82 -22.03 -9.03
N TYR A 116 -17.24 -21.76 -10.19
CA TYR A 116 -16.44 -22.73 -10.94
C TYR A 116 -15.30 -22.07 -11.71
N CYS A 117 -14.31 -22.87 -12.10
CA CYS A 117 -13.32 -22.51 -13.10
C CYS A 117 -13.37 -23.48 -14.29
N LEU A 118 -12.86 -23.04 -15.43
CA LEU A 118 -12.69 -23.88 -16.61
C LEU A 118 -11.21 -24.17 -16.80
N ILE A 119 -10.86 -25.45 -16.96
CA ILE A 119 -9.49 -25.87 -17.22
C ILE A 119 -9.43 -26.56 -18.57
N CYS A 120 -8.48 -26.15 -19.42
CA CYS A 120 -8.15 -26.83 -20.66
C CYS A 120 -6.66 -27.17 -20.65
N GLY A 121 -6.34 -28.41 -20.95
CA GLY A 121 -4.98 -28.89 -20.82
C GLY A 121 -4.71 -30.11 -21.68
N PRO A 122 -3.45 -30.57 -21.67
CA PRO A 122 -3.05 -31.80 -22.30
C PRO A 122 -3.73 -33.00 -21.60
N PRO A 123 -3.77 -34.18 -22.24
CA PRO A 123 -3.07 -34.52 -23.48
C PRO A 123 -3.64 -33.98 -24.79
N TYR A 124 -4.88 -33.48 -24.80
CA TYR A 124 -5.57 -33.28 -26.09
C TYR A 124 -6.25 -31.94 -26.30
N TYR A 125 -6.38 -31.06 -25.31
CA TYR A 125 -7.01 -29.74 -25.51
C TYR A 125 -8.38 -29.79 -26.22
N LYS A 126 -9.15 -30.88 -26.03
CA LYS A 126 -10.39 -31.14 -26.79
C LYS A 126 -11.59 -30.34 -26.28
N LYS A 127 -11.60 -30.01 -24.99
CA LYS A 127 -12.72 -29.34 -24.32
C LYS A 127 -12.25 -28.60 -23.08
N TRP A 128 -13.07 -27.65 -22.66
CA TRP A 128 -13.00 -27.05 -21.33
C TRP A 128 -13.63 -27.98 -20.29
N ILE A 129 -12.94 -28.21 -19.19
CA ILE A 129 -13.41 -29.02 -18.06
C ILE A 129 -13.84 -28.07 -16.96
N LYS A 130 -15.10 -28.19 -16.54
CA LYS A 130 -15.67 -27.41 -15.43
C LYS A 130 -15.24 -28.03 -14.10
N VAL A 131 -14.57 -27.23 -13.28
CA VAL A 131 -14.13 -27.60 -11.92
C VAL A 131 -14.88 -26.71 -10.93
N LYS A 132 -15.64 -27.32 -10.02
CA LYS A 132 -16.43 -26.59 -9.02
C LYS A 132 -15.50 -26.01 -7.95
N LEU A 133 -15.65 -24.71 -7.66
CA LEU A 133 -15.00 -24.00 -6.56
C LEU A 133 -15.90 -24.07 -5.31
N TYR A 134 -15.44 -23.49 -4.19
CA TYR A 134 -16.25 -23.38 -2.97
C TYR A 134 -17.59 -22.67 -3.23
N ASP A 135 -18.69 -23.23 -2.72
CA ASP A 135 -20.02 -22.59 -2.78
C ASP A 135 -20.00 -21.25 -2.01
N ASP A 136 -20.67 -20.24 -2.60
CA ASP A 136 -20.95 -18.90 -2.06
C ASP A 136 -19.77 -17.94 -1.81
N ASN A 137 -18.59 -18.17 -2.40
CA ASN A 137 -17.45 -17.29 -2.19
C ASN A 137 -16.87 -16.70 -3.48
N ARG A 138 -16.87 -15.37 -3.58
CA ARG A 138 -16.30 -14.62 -4.70
C ARG A 138 -14.78 -14.78 -4.76
N LEU A 139 -14.26 -15.21 -5.91
CA LEU A 139 -12.81 -15.31 -6.14
C LEU A 139 -12.18 -13.91 -6.21
N ILE A 140 -11.05 -13.76 -5.52
CA ILE A 140 -10.25 -12.54 -5.51
C ILE A 140 -9.06 -12.66 -6.45
N ASP A 141 -8.26 -13.72 -6.31
CA ASP A 141 -7.07 -13.97 -7.11
C ASP A 141 -6.73 -15.47 -7.19
N ALA A 142 -5.88 -15.84 -8.15
CA ALA A 142 -5.31 -17.18 -8.28
C ALA A 142 -3.88 -17.12 -8.85
N VAL A 143 -3.02 -18.05 -8.45
CA VAL A 143 -1.63 -18.14 -8.94
C VAL A 143 -1.16 -19.60 -8.99
N THR A 144 -0.24 -19.91 -9.90
CA THR A 144 0.49 -21.18 -9.90
C THR A 144 1.40 -21.30 -8.68
N PHE A 145 1.58 -22.50 -8.15
CA PHE A 145 2.38 -22.80 -6.97
C PHE A 145 3.07 -24.17 -7.10
N CYS A 146 4.16 -24.40 -6.37
CA CYS A 146 5.00 -25.61 -6.46
C CYS A 146 5.41 -25.93 -7.91
N ASN A 147 6.14 -25.03 -8.56
CA ASN A 147 6.48 -25.13 -9.99
C ASN A 147 5.28 -25.42 -10.91
N GLY A 148 4.07 -25.01 -10.49
CA GLY A 148 2.85 -25.12 -11.26
C GLY A 148 2.12 -26.47 -11.18
N GLU A 149 2.54 -27.35 -10.28
CA GLU A 149 1.79 -28.55 -9.88
C GLU A 149 0.43 -28.19 -9.23
N LYS A 150 0.34 -27.01 -8.64
CA LYS A 150 -0.83 -26.54 -7.91
C LYS A 150 -1.27 -25.17 -8.39
N ILE A 151 -2.56 -24.91 -8.32
CA ILE A 151 -3.11 -23.56 -8.42
C ILE A 151 -3.68 -23.19 -7.05
N CYS A 152 -3.14 -22.13 -6.47
CA CYS A 152 -3.64 -21.55 -5.24
C CYS A 152 -4.65 -20.45 -5.58
N THR A 153 -5.79 -20.47 -4.90
CA THR A 153 -6.92 -19.54 -5.08
C THR A 153 -7.18 -18.80 -3.78
N LEU A 154 -7.52 -17.52 -3.86
CA LEU A 154 -7.90 -16.67 -2.75
C LEU A 154 -9.35 -16.20 -2.94
N PHE A 155 -10.17 -16.38 -1.91
CA PHE A 155 -11.57 -15.93 -1.89
C PHE A 155 -11.77 -14.69 -1.01
N GLN A 156 -12.92 -14.02 -1.18
CA GLN A 156 -13.21 -12.73 -0.55
C GLN A 156 -13.05 -12.73 0.97
N GLU A 157 -13.46 -13.81 1.65
CA GLU A 157 -13.33 -13.99 3.10
C GLU A 157 -11.93 -14.48 3.56
N GLY A 158 -10.92 -14.37 2.69
CA GLY A 158 -9.55 -14.80 2.99
C GLY A 158 -9.34 -16.32 3.00
N LYS A 159 -10.33 -17.10 2.57
CA LYS A 159 -10.17 -18.56 2.39
C LYS A 159 -9.19 -18.82 1.25
N LEU A 160 -8.28 -19.77 1.48
CA LEU A 160 -7.40 -20.30 0.44
C LEU A 160 -7.91 -21.65 -0.04
N GLY A 161 -7.78 -21.88 -1.34
CA GLY A 161 -8.09 -23.15 -1.97
C GLY A 161 -6.94 -23.63 -2.84
N ILE A 162 -6.70 -24.95 -2.86
CA ILE A 162 -5.67 -25.55 -3.70
C ILE A 162 -6.33 -26.48 -4.72
N ILE A 163 -6.02 -26.27 -5.99
CA ILE A 163 -6.34 -27.17 -7.08
C ILE A 163 -5.05 -27.91 -7.44
N GLN A 164 -5.05 -29.23 -7.28
CA GLN A 164 -3.94 -30.06 -7.75
C GLN A 164 -4.11 -30.31 -9.25
N MET A 165 -3.07 -30.03 -10.02
CA MET A 165 -3.03 -30.35 -11.44
C MET A 165 -2.62 -31.82 -11.59
N ILE A 166 -3.56 -32.65 -12.05
CA ILE A 166 -3.39 -34.11 -12.26
C ILE A 166 -3.56 -34.39 -13.77
N PRO A 167 -2.86 -35.36 -14.37
CA PRO A 167 -2.89 -35.63 -15.82
C PRO A 167 -4.28 -35.87 -16.42
N GLU A 168 -5.18 -36.47 -15.63
CA GLU A 168 -6.58 -36.66 -16.01
C GLU A 168 -7.48 -35.86 -15.08
N ILE A 169 -7.71 -34.59 -15.42
CA ILE A 169 -8.71 -33.78 -14.72
C ILE A 169 -10.08 -34.38 -15.02
N THR A 170 -10.65 -35.08 -14.05
CA THR A 170 -12.00 -35.65 -14.15
C THR A 170 -13.02 -34.60 -13.71
N LYS A 171 -14.31 -34.80 -14.03
CA LYS A 171 -15.40 -33.93 -13.52
C LYS A 171 -15.46 -33.88 -11.98
N THR A 172 -14.72 -34.76 -11.30
CA THR A 172 -14.63 -34.92 -9.85
C THR A 172 -13.34 -34.34 -9.26
N THR A 173 -12.54 -33.55 -9.99
CA THR A 173 -11.43 -32.82 -9.37
C THR A 173 -12.01 -31.78 -8.42
N TYR A 174 -11.78 -31.97 -7.11
CA TYR A 174 -12.24 -31.06 -6.06
C TYR A 174 -11.12 -30.14 -5.59
N LEU A 175 -11.51 -28.93 -5.24
CA LEU A 175 -10.67 -27.95 -4.57
C LEU A 175 -10.39 -28.44 -3.15
N SER A 176 -9.12 -28.59 -2.77
CA SER A 176 -8.74 -28.94 -1.40
C SER A 176 -8.79 -27.68 -0.53
N PRO A 177 -9.64 -27.61 0.51
CA PRO A 177 -9.65 -26.47 1.43
C PRO A 177 -8.34 -26.35 2.16
N VAL A 178 -7.87 -25.12 2.30
CA VAL A 178 -6.96 -24.75 3.36
C VAL A 178 -7.81 -24.31 4.57
N THR A 179 -7.59 -24.91 5.73
CA THR A 179 -8.44 -24.71 6.92
C THR A 179 -8.17 -23.40 7.65
N PHE A 180 -7.02 -22.77 7.42
CA PHE A 180 -6.66 -21.49 8.02
C PHE A 180 -6.90 -20.35 7.02
N ARG A 181 -7.34 -19.20 7.53
CA ARG A 181 -7.69 -18.04 6.71
C ARG A 181 -6.53 -17.07 6.63
N ALA A 182 -6.47 -16.34 5.53
CA ALA A 182 -5.65 -15.15 5.44
C ALA A 182 -5.95 -14.20 6.61
N PRO A 183 -4.97 -13.40 7.04
CA PRO A 183 -5.14 -12.29 7.97
C PRO A 183 -5.89 -11.16 7.24
N THR A 184 -7.03 -11.51 6.67
CA THR A 184 -7.99 -10.59 6.13
C THR A 184 -8.89 -10.17 7.26
N ASP A 185 -9.01 -8.87 7.46
CA ASP A 185 -10.24 -8.31 7.95
C ASP A 185 -11.30 -8.69 6.89
N VAL A 186 -12.09 -9.74 7.14
CA VAL A 186 -13.05 -10.38 6.20
C VAL A 186 -14.08 -9.41 5.61
N SER A 187 -14.04 -8.20 6.11
CA SER A 187 -15.05 -7.20 6.09
C SER A 187 -14.47 -5.86 5.59
N ALA A 188 -13.14 -5.69 5.64
CA ALA A 188 -12.44 -4.57 5.02
C ALA A 188 -12.57 -4.59 3.50
N MET A 189 -12.83 -3.43 2.90
CA MET A 189 -12.58 -3.26 1.49
C MET A 189 -11.07 -3.22 1.24
N TYR A 190 -10.61 -4.08 0.34
CA TYR A 190 -9.24 -4.05 -0.15
C TYR A 190 -9.22 -3.39 -1.52
N ARG A 191 -8.26 -2.49 -1.77
CA ARG A 191 -8.01 -1.98 -3.12
C ARG A 191 -7.57 -3.16 -3.98
N ASN A 192 -6.50 -3.83 -3.55
CA ASN A 192 -5.89 -4.95 -4.25
C ASN A 192 -5.53 -6.06 -3.26
N ARG A 193 -5.68 -7.30 -3.69
CA ARG A 193 -5.18 -8.50 -3.01
C ARG A 193 -4.63 -9.44 -4.07
N HIS A 194 -3.37 -9.79 -3.95
CA HIS A 194 -2.67 -10.62 -4.92
C HIS A 194 -1.97 -11.78 -4.25
N LEU A 195 -2.12 -12.97 -4.84
CA LEU A 195 -1.25 -14.09 -4.56
C LEU A 195 -0.03 -14.01 -5.48
N VAL A 196 1.15 -14.29 -4.92
CA VAL A 196 2.42 -14.24 -5.63
C VAL A 196 3.23 -15.48 -5.24
N SER A 197 3.72 -16.23 -6.23
CA SER A 197 4.61 -17.38 -6.00
C SER A 197 6.06 -17.02 -6.27
N TRP A 198 6.98 -17.45 -5.41
CA TRP A 198 8.43 -17.30 -5.61
C TRP A 198 9.17 -18.45 -4.93
N GLN A 199 10.04 -19.19 -5.66
CA GLN A 199 10.88 -20.27 -5.11
C GLN A 199 10.13 -21.21 -4.14
N ASP A 200 9.00 -21.75 -4.58
CA ASP A 200 8.11 -22.64 -3.79
C ASP A 200 7.51 -22.04 -2.50
N GLN A 201 7.66 -20.72 -2.31
CA GLN A 201 6.94 -19.94 -1.30
C GLN A 201 5.75 -19.23 -1.93
N LEU A 202 4.72 -19.01 -1.11
CA LEU A 202 3.50 -18.33 -1.50
C LEU A 202 3.30 -17.10 -0.63
N PHE A 203 3.14 -15.96 -1.29
CA PHE A 203 2.94 -14.66 -0.66
C PHE A 203 1.55 -14.12 -0.97
N LEU A 204 0.99 -13.39 -0.02
CA LEU A 204 -0.22 -12.61 -0.14
C LEU A 204 0.12 -11.14 0.05
N VAL A 205 -0.02 -10.36 -1.01
CA VAL A 205 0.17 -8.90 -0.98
C VAL A 205 -1.20 -8.23 -0.93
N GLN A 206 -1.41 -7.40 0.08
CA GLN A 206 -2.71 -6.76 0.33
C GLN A 206 -2.56 -5.25 0.48
N ARG A 207 -3.52 -4.51 -0.07
CA ARG A 207 -3.67 -3.08 0.13
C ARG A 207 -5.08 -2.79 0.63
N LYS A 208 -5.22 -2.42 1.90
CA LYS A 208 -6.52 -2.09 2.52
C LYS A 208 -6.97 -0.68 2.09
N ILE A 209 -8.27 -0.49 1.85
CA ILE A 209 -8.89 0.83 1.73
C ILE A 209 -9.06 1.41 3.13
N GLY A 210 -8.73 2.69 3.29
CA GLY A 210 -8.99 3.41 4.51
C GLY A 210 -7.88 4.39 4.84
N SER A 211 -7.98 4.90 6.06
CA SER A 211 -6.98 5.80 6.62
C SER A 211 -6.43 5.20 7.93
N PRO A 212 -5.13 4.88 7.97
CA PRO A 212 -4.19 4.91 6.85
C PRO A 212 -4.42 3.74 5.86
N SER A 213 -4.00 3.92 4.61
CA SER A 213 -3.89 2.88 3.60
C SER A 213 -2.73 1.97 3.99
N ILE A 214 -3.07 0.76 4.42
CA ILE A 214 -2.09 -0.23 4.87
C ILE A 214 -1.71 -1.14 3.69
N PHE A 215 -0.41 -1.25 3.45
CA PHE A 215 0.19 -2.23 2.56
C PHE A 215 0.87 -3.33 3.36
N GLU A 216 0.52 -4.56 3.06
CA GLU A 216 1.04 -5.73 3.76
C GLU A 216 1.48 -6.80 2.79
N VAL A 217 2.57 -7.47 3.18
CA VAL A 217 3.04 -8.69 2.54
C VAL A 217 3.02 -9.78 3.60
N TRP A 218 2.41 -10.90 3.27
CA TRP A 218 2.30 -12.06 4.16
C TRP A 218 2.86 -13.29 3.45
N GLU A 219 3.72 -14.04 4.12
CA GLU A 219 4.16 -15.36 3.67
C GLU A 219 3.22 -16.42 4.25
N ILE A 220 2.85 -17.39 3.43
CA ILE A 220 1.99 -18.51 3.85
C ILE A 220 2.87 -19.67 4.28
N ASN A 221 2.77 -20.05 5.55
CA ASN A 221 3.39 -21.26 6.06
C ASN A 221 2.33 -22.38 6.15
N PHE A 222 2.37 -23.30 5.19
CA PHE A 222 1.44 -24.42 5.12
C PHE A 222 1.64 -25.44 6.26
N GLU A 223 2.86 -25.61 6.77
CA GLU A 223 3.17 -26.55 7.85
C GLU A 223 2.60 -26.04 9.19
N ALA A 224 2.88 -24.79 9.52
CA ALA A 224 2.41 -24.11 10.73
C ALA A 224 0.96 -23.60 10.61
N LYS A 225 0.34 -23.71 9.43
CA LYS A 225 -1.03 -23.28 9.14
C LYS A 225 -1.30 -21.82 9.51
N GLN A 226 -0.37 -20.94 9.17
CA GLN A 226 -0.43 -19.52 9.53
C GLN A 226 0.13 -18.61 8.45
N PHE A 227 -0.16 -17.32 8.58
CA PHE A 227 0.41 -16.26 7.76
C PHE A 227 1.39 -15.45 8.58
N ASN A 228 2.60 -15.29 8.07
CA ASN A 228 3.66 -14.54 8.72
C ASN A 228 3.81 -13.19 8.02
N ARG A 229 3.72 -12.09 8.75
CA ARG A 229 3.91 -10.75 8.16
C ARG A 229 5.38 -10.58 7.77
N VAL A 230 5.59 -10.20 6.52
CA VAL A 230 6.90 -10.03 5.91
C VAL A 230 7.25 -8.55 5.89
N PHE A 231 8.45 -8.22 6.40
CA PHE A 231 9.00 -6.85 6.39
C PHE A 231 10.24 -6.72 5.48
N ASN A 232 10.66 -7.82 4.85
CA ASN A 232 11.85 -7.94 4.02
C ASN A 232 11.61 -9.05 2.99
N LEU A 233 11.87 -8.79 1.71
CA LEU A 233 11.71 -9.76 0.62
C LEU A 233 13.02 -10.47 0.28
N ASP A 234 14.04 -10.44 1.15
CA ASP A 234 15.26 -11.24 1.06
C ASP A 234 15.93 -11.29 -0.34
N GLY A 235 15.89 -10.17 -1.06
CA GLY A 235 16.54 -10.03 -2.37
C GLY A 235 15.69 -10.39 -3.60
N PHE A 236 14.37 -10.52 -3.48
CA PHE A 236 13.46 -10.52 -4.63
C PHE A 236 12.53 -9.31 -4.64
N ILE A 237 11.87 -9.10 -5.79
CA ILE A 237 10.92 -8.01 -6.01
C ILE A 237 9.60 -8.57 -6.54
N ILE A 238 8.50 -7.86 -6.28
CA ILE A 238 7.16 -8.24 -6.72
C ILE A 238 6.64 -7.19 -7.70
N PHE A 239 5.99 -7.62 -8.78
CA PHE A 239 5.25 -6.77 -9.72
C PHE A 239 3.77 -7.09 -9.66
N LEU A 240 2.94 -6.05 -9.49
CA LEU A 240 1.48 -6.14 -9.44
C LEU A 240 0.85 -5.17 -10.45
N SER A 241 -0.10 -5.62 -11.25
CA SER A 241 -0.81 -4.72 -12.15
C SER A 241 -2.16 -5.31 -12.56
N GLY A 242 -3.25 -4.60 -12.27
CA GLY A 242 -4.60 -5.10 -12.55
C GLY A 242 -4.85 -6.44 -11.86
N GLN A 243 -5.00 -7.51 -12.63
CA GLN A 243 -5.17 -8.89 -12.13
C GLN A 243 -3.86 -9.70 -12.16
N PHE A 244 -2.73 -9.09 -12.49
CA PHE A 244 -1.45 -9.76 -12.71
C PHE A 244 -0.53 -9.61 -11.50
N SER A 245 0.18 -10.70 -11.21
CA SER A 245 1.19 -10.78 -10.17
C SER A 245 2.38 -11.60 -10.67
N ALA A 246 3.59 -11.12 -10.38
CA ALA A 246 4.83 -11.83 -10.68
C ALA A 246 5.89 -11.49 -9.63
N ALA A 247 6.83 -12.40 -9.41
CA ALA A 247 8.03 -12.15 -8.62
C ALA A 247 9.26 -12.50 -9.44
N THR A 248 10.36 -11.79 -9.19
CA THR A 248 11.66 -12.06 -9.81
C THR A 248 12.77 -11.68 -8.87
N SER A 249 13.96 -12.23 -9.08
CA SER A 249 15.13 -11.86 -8.29
C SER A 249 15.45 -10.38 -8.48
N SER A 250 15.82 -9.73 -7.39
CA SER A 250 16.34 -8.38 -7.46
C SER A 250 17.70 -8.40 -8.13
N SER A 251 17.90 -7.49 -9.07
CA SER A 251 19.17 -7.38 -9.79
C SER A 251 20.11 -6.34 -9.17
N LEU A 252 19.56 -5.40 -8.39
CA LEU A 252 20.31 -4.36 -7.70
C LEU A 252 19.92 -4.28 -6.22
N PRO A 253 20.86 -3.99 -5.31
CA PRO A 253 20.56 -3.81 -3.89
C PRO A 253 19.48 -2.76 -3.60
N GLN A 254 19.40 -1.72 -4.43
CA GLN A 254 18.42 -0.62 -4.30
C GLN A 254 16.99 -1.05 -4.65
N GLU A 255 16.82 -2.13 -5.41
CA GLU A 255 15.53 -2.67 -5.79
C GLU A 255 14.97 -3.63 -4.74
N ASN A 256 15.84 -4.14 -3.86
CA ASN A 256 15.45 -5.10 -2.83
C ASN A 256 14.26 -4.56 -2.03
N ASN A 257 13.38 -5.48 -1.62
CA ASN A 257 12.26 -5.17 -0.74
C ASN A 257 11.21 -4.25 -1.33
N ASN A 258 11.12 -4.16 -2.66
CA ASN A 258 10.09 -3.38 -3.33
C ASN A 258 8.99 -4.26 -3.94
N VAL A 259 7.76 -3.79 -3.75
CA VAL A 259 6.58 -4.20 -4.52
C VAL A 259 6.29 -3.09 -5.52
N TYR A 260 6.48 -3.36 -6.79
CA TYR A 260 6.15 -2.46 -7.89
C TYR A 260 4.71 -2.66 -8.34
N PHE A 261 3.95 -1.58 -8.49
CA PHE A 261 2.57 -1.70 -8.92
C PHE A 261 2.03 -0.51 -9.71
N THR A 262 1.04 -0.77 -10.56
CA THR A 262 0.24 0.27 -11.24
C THR A 262 -1.08 0.50 -10.50
N GLN A 263 -1.61 1.73 -10.49
CA GLN A 263 -2.95 1.99 -9.95
C GLN A 263 -4.04 1.69 -10.98
N CYS A 264 -5.26 1.36 -10.53
CA CYS A 264 -6.32 0.75 -11.34
C CYS A 264 -6.62 1.46 -12.68
N ASN A 265 -6.48 2.79 -12.74
CA ASN A 265 -6.77 3.60 -13.93
C ASN A 265 -5.51 4.19 -14.57
N ASP A 266 -4.33 4.00 -13.95
CA ASP A 266 -3.06 4.53 -14.45
C ASP A 266 -2.09 3.38 -14.72
N HIS A 267 -2.06 2.93 -15.96
CA HIS A 267 -1.11 1.94 -16.46
C HIS A 267 0.25 2.56 -16.86
N ARG A 268 0.42 3.88 -16.72
CA ARG A 268 1.62 4.61 -17.16
C ARG A 268 2.56 4.87 -15.99
N THR A 269 2.03 5.15 -14.82
CA THR A 269 2.82 5.41 -13.61
C THR A 269 3.07 4.12 -12.83
N LEU A 270 4.35 3.81 -12.62
CA LEU A 270 4.76 2.72 -11.76
C LEU A 270 5.11 3.24 -10.38
N TYR A 271 4.44 2.70 -9.37
CA TYR A 271 4.70 2.95 -7.97
C TYR A 271 5.62 1.86 -7.42
N ALA A 272 6.48 2.21 -6.48
CA ALA A 272 7.32 1.29 -5.73
C ALA A 272 6.98 1.43 -4.24
N PHE A 273 6.52 0.34 -3.64
CA PHE A 273 6.31 0.23 -2.20
C PHE A 273 7.47 -0.53 -1.57
N HIS A 274 8.24 0.14 -0.72
CA HIS A 274 9.32 -0.49 0.02
C HIS A 274 8.78 -1.12 1.31
N VAL A 275 8.83 -2.44 1.41
CA VAL A 275 8.19 -3.24 2.47
C VAL A 275 8.74 -2.91 3.86
N GLY A 276 10.05 -2.75 4.00
CA GLY A 276 10.71 -2.49 5.29
C GLY A 276 10.47 -1.08 5.84
N GLU A 277 10.77 -0.05 5.04
CA GLU A 277 10.51 1.35 5.38
C GLU A 277 9.02 1.72 5.45
N GLN A 278 8.14 0.92 4.85
CA GLN A 278 6.73 1.26 4.63
C GLN A 278 6.59 2.58 3.86
N SER A 279 7.36 2.71 2.77
CA SER A 279 7.41 3.93 1.96
C SER A 279 6.89 3.71 0.55
N LEU A 280 6.26 4.72 -0.03
CA LEU A 280 5.71 4.73 -1.38
C LEU A 280 6.45 5.78 -2.21
N SER A 281 6.93 5.39 -3.39
CA SER A 281 7.55 6.31 -4.35
C SER A 281 7.06 6.02 -5.76
N THR A 282 7.32 6.93 -6.70
CA THR A 282 7.19 6.62 -8.12
C THR A 282 8.55 6.35 -8.72
N THR A 283 8.60 5.44 -9.70
CA THR A 283 9.85 5.01 -10.32
C THR A 283 9.74 5.02 -11.84
N LYS A 284 10.85 5.41 -12.48
CA LYS A 284 11.06 5.29 -13.93
C LYS A 284 12.04 4.16 -14.26
N GLN A 285 12.49 3.40 -13.25
CA GLN A 285 13.45 2.31 -13.41
C GLN A 285 12.91 1.20 -14.31
N PHE A 286 11.61 0.93 -14.23
CA PHE A 286 10.92 0.01 -15.12
C PHE A 286 9.90 0.78 -15.96
N ARG A 287 9.73 0.31 -17.19
CA ARG A 287 8.63 0.69 -18.07
C ARG A 287 7.61 -0.43 -18.04
N VAL A 288 6.36 -0.04 -17.88
CA VAL A 288 5.23 -0.95 -18.04
C VAL A 288 4.73 -0.78 -19.47
N TYR A 289 4.85 -1.83 -20.26
CA TYR A 289 4.14 -1.93 -21.53
C TYR A 289 2.90 -2.79 -21.29
N SER A 290 1.74 -2.15 -21.27
CA SER A 290 0.46 -2.81 -21.09
C SER A 290 -0.46 -2.45 -22.25
N PRO A 291 -0.55 -3.30 -23.30
CA PRO A 291 -1.69 -3.28 -24.21
C PRO A 291 -2.98 -3.47 -23.39
N ARG A 292 -4.07 -2.80 -23.77
CA ARG A 292 -5.36 -2.93 -23.06
C ARG A 292 -5.70 -4.42 -22.92
N TYR A 293 -6.06 -4.85 -21.71
CA TYR A 293 -6.47 -6.22 -21.39
C TYR A 293 -5.40 -7.31 -21.62
N SER A 294 -4.12 -6.94 -21.74
CA SER A 294 -3.01 -7.90 -21.83
C SER A 294 -2.12 -7.89 -20.58
N VAL A 295 -1.42 -9.00 -20.36
CA VAL A 295 -0.38 -9.15 -19.32
C VAL A 295 0.66 -8.03 -19.50
N PRO A 296 0.92 -7.22 -18.47
CA PRO A 296 1.89 -6.15 -18.55
C PRO A 296 3.30 -6.73 -18.65
N LEU A 297 4.08 -6.19 -19.59
CA LEU A 297 5.50 -6.46 -19.71
C LEU A 297 6.28 -5.38 -18.96
N PHE A 298 7.05 -5.82 -17.97
CA PHE A 298 7.95 -4.95 -17.22
C PHE A 298 9.33 -5.04 -17.85
N ALA A 299 9.79 -3.93 -18.43
CA ALA A 299 11.11 -3.83 -19.02
C ALA A 299 11.94 -2.80 -18.25
N ARG A 300 13.20 -3.10 -18.01
CA ARG A 300 14.12 -2.14 -17.39
C ARG A 300 14.38 -0.97 -18.33
N SER A 301 14.27 0.26 -17.85
CA SER A 301 14.67 1.46 -18.60
C SER A 301 16.19 1.44 -18.83
N GLY A 302 16.63 1.50 -20.09
CA GLY A 302 18.04 1.56 -20.43
C GLY A 302 18.72 2.86 -19.95
N ARG A 303 19.95 2.72 -19.42
CA ARG A 303 20.85 3.72 -18.80
C ARG A 303 20.55 4.10 -17.34
N ALA A 304 20.87 3.20 -16.41
CA ALA A 304 21.49 3.65 -15.16
C ALA A 304 22.92 4.08 -15.51
N LYS A 305 23.23 5.37 -15.45
CA LYS A 305 24.63 5.82 -15.46
C LYS A 305 25.25 5.36 -14.16
N THR A 306 25.95 4.24 -14.19
CA THR A 306 26.91 3.87 -13.15
C THR A 306 27.93 5.00 -13.09
N GLN A 307 27.90 5.81 -12.03
CA GLN A 307 29.07 6.59 -11.63
C GLN A 307 30.11 5.58 -11.12
N HIS A 308 30.84 4.98 -12.05
CA HIS A 308 32.12 4.39 -11.73
C HIS A 308 33.09 5.54 -11.49
N ASN A 309 33.42 5.78 -10.22
CA ASN A 309 34.66 6.44 -9.86
C ASN A 309 35.82 5.51 -10.25
N THR A 310 36.18 5.50 -11.53
CA THR A 310 37.46 4.98 -11.99
C THR A 310 38.50 6.09 -11.85
N SER A 311 39.10 6.19 -10.65
CA SER A 311 40.37 6.89 -10.51
C SER A 311 41.46 6.03 -11.15
N THR A 312 41.79 6.33 -12.40
CA THR A 312 42.95 5.79 -13.11
C THR A 312 44.23 6.26 -12.42
N SER A 313 45.03 5.28 -12.01
CA SER A 313 46.42 5.48 -11.59
C SER A 313 47.29 5.81 -12.79
N THR A 314 48.13 6.85 -12.68
CA THR A 314 49.47 6.83 -13.30
C THR A 314 50.44 7.80 -12.59
N ARG A 315 51.25 7.21 -11.71
CA ARG A 315 52.72 7.36 -11.53
C ARG A 315 53.40 8.75 -11.60
N GLY A 316 54.22 9.03 -10.57
CA GLY A 316 55.38 9.94 -10.69
C GLY A 316 55.99 10.45 -9.37
N ASP A 317 56.83 9.62 -8.75
CA ASP A 317 57.83 9.87 -7.69
C ASP A 317 58.13 11.30 -7.17
N LYS A 318 58.25 11.43 -5.83
CA LYS A 318 59.56 11.46 -5.15
C LYS A 318 59.45 11.49 -3.62
N LEU A 319 59.98 10.43 -3.00
CA LEU A 319 60.35 10.32 -1.59
C LEU A 319 61.36 11.41 -1.18
N LYS A 320 61.13 12.05 -0.02
CA LYS A 320 62.20 12.43 0.91
C LYS A 320 61.81 12.07 2.34
N LYS A 321 62.51 11.06 2.88
CA LYS A 321 62.51 10.65 4.30
C LYS A 321 63.37 11.60 5.12
N ARG A 322 62.95 11.86 6.37
CA ARG A 322 63.67 11.61 7.65
C ARG A 322 63.15 12.55 8.76
N PRO A 323 63.32 12.23 10.06
CA PRO A 323 63.09 10.96 10.74
C PRO A 323 62.19 11.14 11.98
N SER A 324 61.67 10.01 12.46
CA SER A 324 60.93 9.86 13.71
C SER A 324 61.77 10.23 14.93
N GLY A 325 61.28 11.17 15.73
CA GLY A 325 61.64 11.35 17.13
C GLY A 325 60.42 11.09 18.00
N ILE A 326 60.35 9.89 18.58
CA ILE A 326 59.42 9.59 19.68
C ILE A 326 59.99 10.29 20.92
N ASN A 327 59.22 11.23 21.48
CA ASN A 327 59.28 11.49 22.90
C ASN A 327 57.87 11.80 23.40
N SER A 328 57.35 10.81 24.11
CA SER A 328 56.10 10.79 24.84
C SER A 328 56.04 11.89 25.89
N LYS A 329 54.97 12.70 25.84
CA LYS A 329 54.26 13.10 27.06
C LYS A 329 52.82 12.60 26.92
N PRO A 330 52.29 11.81 27.87
CA PRO A 330 50.88 11.45 27.84
C PRO A 330 50.09 12.74 28.09
N ALA A 331 49.31 13.17 27.10
CA ALA A 331 48.19 14.07 27.37
C ALA A 331 47.24 13.32 28.34
N PRO A 332 46.66 14.00 29.34
CA PRO A 332 45.72 13.36 30.23
C PRO A 332 44.60 12.79 29.37
N VAL A 333 44.40 11.48 29.45
CA VAL A 333 43.23 10.82 28.88
C VAL A 333 42.06 11.37 29.68
N ASP A 334 41.36 12.35 29.12
CA ASP A 334 40.02 12.71 29.59
C ASP A 334 39.16 11.46 29.43
N SER A 335 39.00 10.74 30.54
CA SER A 335 38.44 9.40 30.63
C SER A 335 36.92 9.38 30.48
N ASN A 336 36.35 10.33 29.72
CA ASN A 336 34.93 10.41 29.52
C ASN A 336 34.60 10.02 28.07
N ILE A 337 34.47 8.72 27.82
CA ILE A 337 33.98 8.14 26.55
C ILE A 337 32.75 8.89 26.02
N CYS A 338 31.92 9.44 26.92
CA CYS A 338 30.74 10.22 26.58
C CYS A 338 31.04 11.44 25.70
N ILE A 339 32.16 12.14 25.84
CA ILE A 339 32.47 13.32 24.99
C ILE A 339 33.04 12.96 23.62
N HIS A 340 33.43 11.69 23.40
CA HIS A 340 34.06 11.22 22.15
C HIS A 340 33.14 10.38 21.25
N LEU A 341 31.95 10.01 21.74
CA LEU A 341 30.95 9.31 20.92
C LEU A 341 30.44 10.21 19.79
N SER A 342 30.39 9.68 18.56
CA SER A 342 29.83 10.41 17.42
C SER A 342 28.36 10.73 17.65
N GLN A 343 27.85 11.81 17.04
CA GLN A 343 26.46 12.20 17.18
C GLN A 343 25.49 11.11 16.68
N ASP A 344 25.90 10.31 15.69
CA ASP A 344 25.10 9.20 15.17
C ASP A 344 25.02 8.03 16.16
N LEU A 345 26.11 7.70 16.84
CA LEU A 345 26.09 6.71 17.92
C LEU A 345 25.28 7.20 19.11
N GLN A 346 25.37 8.49 19.46
CA GLN A 346 24.53 9.06 20.52
C GLN A 346 23.03 8.99 20.16
N ARG A 347 22.67 9.28 18.91
CA ARG A 347 21.30 9.11 18.40
C ARG A 347 20.86 7.65 18.47
N GLU A 348 21.73 6.73 18.08
CA GLU A 348 21.42 5.30 18.16
C GLU A 348 21.20 4.86 19.60
N ILE A 349 22.08 5.24 20.54
CA ILE A 349 21.89 4.96 21.97
C ILE A 349 20.56 5.54 22.44
N SER A 350 20.21 6.77 22.04
CA SER A 350 18.95 7.41 22.44
C SER A 350 17.70 6.64 21.99
N ARG A 351 17.76 5.88 20.88
CA ARG A 351 16.66 5.01 20.42
C ARG A 351 16.40 3.85 21.37
N HIS A 352 17.43 3.41 22.10
CA HIS A 352 17.37 2.31 23.05
C HIS A 352 17.07 2.77 24.48
N LEU A 353 16.86 4.07 24.71
CA LEU A 353 16.47 4.61 26.01
C LEU A 353 14.95 4.58 26.17
N LEU A 354 14.46 3.42 26.57
CA LEU A 354 13.01 3.16 26.62
C LEU A 354 12.35 3.67 27.90
N SER A 355 13.13 4.02 28.94
CA SER A 355 12.61 4.56 30.21
C SER A 355 12.83 6.07 30.32
N GLN A 356 11.87 6.77 30.92
CA GLN A 356 11.96 8.20 31.20
C GLN A 356 13.19 8.54 32.05
N GLU A 357 13.51 7.68 33.02
CA GLU A 357 14.70 7.83 33.86
C GLU A 357 15.99 7.73 33.03
N ALA A 358 16.12 6.73 32.16
CA ALA A 358 17.27 6.59 31.28
C ALA A 358 17.38 7.76 30.30
N TYR A 359 16.24 8.24 29.77
CA TYR A 359 16.18 9.43 28.92
C TYR A 359 16.63 10.70 29.64
N MET A 360 16.17 10.92 30.88
CA MET A 360 16.56 12.06 31.69
C MET A 360 18.03 11.98 32.12
N ASN A 361 18.51 10.80 32.51
CA ASN A 361 19.92 10.57 32.85
C ASN A 361 20.84 10.81 31.65
N PHE A 362 20.43 10.37 30.45
CA PHE A 362 21.15 10.65 29.21
C PHE A 362 21.27 12.16 28.93
N ARG A 363 20.24 12.94 29.24
CA ARG A 363 20.25 14.41 29.13
C ARG A 363 21.13 15.12 30.16
N LEU A 364 21.40 14.47 31.29
CA LEU A 364 22.25 15.01 32.35
C LEU A 364 23.75 14.84 32.05
N VAL A 365 24.13 13.96 31.11
CA VAL A 365 25.54 13.65 30.77
C VAL A 365 26.32 14.91 30.40
N CYS A 366 25.94 15.62 29.32
CA CYS A 366 26.53 16.92 28.97
C CYS A 366 25.65 17.69 27.97
N LYS A 367 26.04 18.93 27.62
CA LYS A 367 25.31 19.78 26.65
C LYS A 367 25.15 19.11 25.28
N LEU A 368 26.15 18.35 24.83
CA LEU A 368 26.11 17.63 23.55
C LEU A 368 25.02 16.54 23.57
N TRP A 369 24.97 15.71 24.62
CA TRP A 369 23.98 14.64 24.76
C TRP A 369 22.57 15.18 24.96
N ARG A 370 22.45 16.28 25.73
CA ARG A 370 21.21 17.03 25.89
C ARG A 370 20.69 17.60 24.56
N SER A 371 21.58 17.95 23.62
CA SER A 371 21.18 18.43 22.29
C SER A 371 20.60 17.33 21.40
N VAL A 372 20.96 16.06 21.67
CA VAL A 372 20.41 14.88 20.98
C VAL A 372 19.04 14.46 21.55
N THR A 373 18.70 14.94 22.75
CA THR A 373 17.50 14.54 23.52
C THR A 373 16.82 15.75 24.20
N PRO A 374 16.03 16.56 23.47
CA PRO A 374 15.34 17.71 24.06
C PRO A 374 14.19 17.30 25.01
N PRO A 375 13.86 18.13 26.03
CA PRO A 375 12.77 17.84 26.96
C PRO A 375 11.41 17.87 26.24
N LEU A 376 10.65 16.77 26.30
CA LEU A 376 9.30 16.69 25.73
C LEU A 376 8.24 16.84 26.83
N ARG A 377 7.28 17.76 26.65
CA ARG A 377 6.06 17.83 27.48
C ARG A 377 4.85 17.88 26.56
N TRP A 378 3.97 16.91 26.70
CA TRP A 378 3.00 16.52 25.68
C TRP A 378 1.65 17.23 25.77
N LYS A 379 1.47 18.12 26.76
CA LYS A 379 0.25 18.93 26.92
C LYS A 379 0.38 20.24 26.14
N VAL A 380 -0.61 20.51 25.29
CA VAL A 380 -0.89 21.88 24.82
C VAL A 380 -1.43 22.66 26.02
N VAL A 381 -0.66 23.62 26.52
CA VAL A 381 -1.21 24.58 27.49
C VAL A 381 -1.73 25.74 26.67
N VAL A 382 -3.06 25.82 26.51
CA VAL A 382 -3.71 27.02 25.98
C VAL A 382 -3.69 28.09 27.07
N ASP A 383 -2.51 28.59 27.42
CA ASP A 383 -2.37 29.77 28.27
C ASP A 383 -2.46 31.00 27.36
N ASN A 384 -3.54 31.78 27.51
CA ASN A 384 -3.75 33.05 26.80
C ASN A 384 -2.65 34.10 27.06
N HIS A 385 -1.63 33.79 27.88
CA HIS A 385 -0.57 34.70 28.30
C HIS A 385 0.86 34.11 28.27
N ALA A 386 1.09 32.90 27.73
CA ALA A 386 2.43 32.33 27.65
C ALA A 386 3.19 32.85 26.41
N ALA A 387 4.44 33.29 26.61
CA ALA A 387 5.27 33.92 25.60
C ALA A 387 5.51 33.05 24.36
N ALA A 388 4.97 33.48 23.21
CA ALA A 388 5.38 33.21 21.82
C ALA A 388 6.30 31.99 21.58
N SER A 389 5.89 30.78 21.98
CA SER A 389 6.45 29.55 21.40
C SER A 389 5.75 29.33 20.07
N TYR A 390 6.49 29.35 18.97
CA TYR A 390 5.96 29.32 17.61
C TYR A 390 5.06 28.09 17.39
N ASP A 391 3.81 28.29 16.96
CA ASP A 391 2.82 27.23 16.75
C ASP A 391 3.33 26.08 15.85
N GLN A 392 4.22 26.38 14.90
CA GLN A 392 4.84 25.37 14.02
C GLN A 392 5.85 24.45 14.68
N ASP A 393 6.54 24.90 15.73
CA ASP A 393 7.47 24.05 16.50
C ASP A 393 6.72 22.95 17.25
N SER A 394 5.40 23.11 17.37
CA SER A 394 4.52 22.12 17.96
C SER A 394 4.03 21.06 16.97
N MET A 395 4.40 21.12 15.68
CA MET A 395 3.98 20.12 14.70
C MET A 395 5.00 18.99 14.54
N TRP A 396 4.52 17.76 14.73
CA TRP A 396 5.34 16.56 14.67
C TRP A 396 4.74 15.52 13.76
N LEU A 397 5.61 14.83 13.02
CA LEU A 397 5.26 13.66 12.26
C LEU A 397 5.49 12.41 13.13
N LEU A 398 4.40 11.81 13.59
CA LEU A 398 4.39 10.60 14.39
C LEU A 398 4.40 9.35 13.50
N SER A 399 5.25 8.42 13.89
CA SER A 399 5.45 7.09 13.32
C SER A 399 5.25 6.03 14.40
N LEU A 400 4.42 5.02 14.18
CA LEU A 400 4.29 3.89 15.10
C LEU A 400 4.91 2.63 14.49
N ASN A 401 5.87 2.03 15.19
CA ASN A 401 6.32 0.67 14.92
C ASN A 401 5.37 -0.32 15.62
N GLN A 402 4.59 -1.06 14.84
CA GLN A 402 3.58 -1.98 15.35
C GLN A 402 4.20 -3.22 16.04
N LYS A 403 5.47 -3.53 15.78
CA LYS A 403 6.14 -4.72 16.33
C LYS A 403 6.54 -4.55 17.79
N ASP A 404 7.06 -3.38 18.15
CA ASP A 404 7.64 -3.10 19.47
C ASP A 404 6.97 -1.91 20.18
N GLY A 405 6.01 -1.24 19.53
CA GLY A 405 5.30 -0.09 20.09
C GLY A 405 6.15 1.18 20.13
N LEU A 406 7.28 1.22 19.42
CA LEU A 406 8.13 2.42 19.36
C LEU A 406 7.46 3.50 18.52
N CYS A 407 7.19 4.64 19.16
CA CYS A 407 6.72 5.86 18.53
C CYS A 407 7.92 6.75 18.21
N THR A 408 8.08 7.13 16.94
CA THR A 408 9.07 8.12 16.49
C THR A 408 8.37 9.40 16.07
N PHE A 409 8.79 10.52 16.64
CA PHE A 409 8.26 11.84 16.39
C PHE A 409 9.34 12.67 15.70
N TYR A 410 9.12 13.00 14.43
CA TYR A 410 10.03 13.83 13.66
C TYR A 410 9.49 15.25 13.60
N ASN A 411 10.31 16.23 13.99
CA ASN A 411 9.99 17.64 13.80
C ASN A 411 10.69 18.15 12.53
N PRO A 412 9.94 18.57 11.48
CA PRO A 412 10.54 19.03 10.23
C PRO A 412 11.36 20.32 10.42
N PHE A 413 10.85 21.28 11.20
CA PHE A 413 11.47 22.60 11.39
C PHE A 413 12.80 22.58 12.13
N ARG A 414 12.93 21.64 13.07
CA ARG A 414 14.15 21.46 13.87
C ARG A 414 15.01 20.30 13.37
N ASN A 415 14.51 19.51 12.42
CA ASN A 415 15.17 18.36 11.81
C ASN A 415 15.77 17.38 12.85
N PHE A 416 14.93 16.91 13.78
CA PHE A 416 15.32 15.96 14.81
C PHE A 416 14.18 15.01 15.16
N ASN A 417 14.54 13.89 15.79
CA ASN A 417 13.62 12.85 16.20
C ASN A 417 13.53 12.76 17.73
N CYS A 418 12.34 12.42 18.20
CA CYS A 418 12.06 12.00 19.55
C CYS A 418 11.47 10.59 19.54
N TYR A 419 11.71 9.83 20.60
CA TYR A 419 11.30 8.44 20.69
C TYR A 419 10.51 8.21 21.97
N MET A 420 9.49 7.36 21.88
CA MET A 420 8.70 6.92 23.03
C MET A 420 8.26 5.47 22.82
N SER A 421 8.54 4.59 23.76
CA SER A 421 8.00 3.23 23.73
C SER A 421 6.66 3.17 24.43
N ASN A 422 5.67 2.58 23.77
CA ASN A 422 4.39 2.30 24.38
C ASN A 422 3.90 0.90 24.03
N ASN A 423 4.02 -0.03 24.99
CA ASN A 423 3.58 -1.41 24.82
C ASN A 423 2.09 -1.54 24.51
N ASP A 424 1.26 -0.58 24.93
CA ASP A 424 -0.17 -0.56 24.64
C ASP A 424 -0.43 -0.38 23.13
N LEU A 425 0.52 0.21 22.39
CA LEU A 425 0.47 0.43 20.95
C LEU A 425 1.03 -0.74 20.12
N ILE A 426 1.55 -1.80 20.75
CA ILE A 426 1.96 -3.01 20.03
C ILE A 426 0.75 -3.62 19.33
N GLY A 427 0.88 -3.86 18.02
CA GLY A 427 -0.17 -4.37 17.15
C GLY A 427 -1.32 -3.39 16.90
N CYS A 428 -1.16 -2.10 17.22
CA CYS A 428 -2.19 -1.08 17.01
C CYS A 428 -2.05 -0.35 15.67
N GLU A 429 -3.18 0.19 15.19
CA GLU A 429 -3.24 1.10 14.06
C GLU A 429 -3.71 2.48 14.53
N ILE A 430 -3.01 3.54 14.12
CA ILE A 430 -3.47 4.92 14.33
C ILE A 430 -4.54 5.21 13.27
N ARG A 431 -5.76 5.53 13.70
CA ARG A 431 -6.91 5.81 12.82
C ARG A 431 -7.11 7.30 12.58
N TYR A 432 -6.80 8.12 13.58
CA TYR A 432 -6.86 9.58 13.49
C TYR A 432 -5.95 10.23 14.53
N ALA A 433 -5.42 11.41 14.22
CA ALA A 433 -4.70 12.25 15.17
C ALA A 433 -5.21 13.70 15.10
N LYS A 434 -5.51 14.28 16.26
CA LYS A 434 -5.93 15.68 16.40
C LYS A 434 -5.70 16.17 17.83
N ASP A 435 -5.26 17.42 17.99
CA ASP A 435 -5.14 18.11 19.28
C ASP A 435 -4.38 17.31 20.36
N GLY A 436 -3.29 16.63 19.98
CA GLY A 436 -2.48 15.82 20.90
C GLY A 436 -3.06 14.43 21.22
N TRP A 437 -4.21 14.07 20.67
CA TRP A 437 -4.88 12.79 20.89
C TRP A 437 -4.83 11.89 19.66
N LEU A 438 -4.74 10.59 19.90
CA LEU A 438 -4.80 9.54 18.90
C LEU A 438 -6.09 8.73 19.07
N LEU A 439 -6.81 8.50 17.98
CA LEU A 439 -7.78 7.41 17.89
C LEU A 439 -7.05 6.17 17.38
N VAL A 440 -7.09 5.09 18.15
CA VAL A 440 -6.30 3.88 17.89
C VAL A 440 -7.21 2.66 17.86
N SER A 441 -6.93 1.71 16.97
CA SER A 441 -7.61 0.42 16.93
C SER A 441 -6.65 -0.75 17.14
N LYS A 442 -7.14 -1.78 17.84
CA LYS A 442 -6.49 -3.08 18.01
C LYS A 442 -7.55 -4.18 17.87
N GLY A 443 -7.62 -4.79 16.68
CA GLY A 443 -8.73 -5.69 16.32
C GLY A 443 -10.09 -5.01 16.51
N LYS A 444 -10.96 -5.61 17.33
CA LYS A 444 -12.30 -5.07 17.66
C LYS A 444 -12.28 -3.89 18.64
N SER A 445 -11.15 -3.64 19.30
CA SER A 445 -11.05 -2.58 20.31
C SER A 445 -10.70 -1.24 19.66
N LEU A 446 -11.33 -0.17 20.15
CA LEU A 446 -10.96 1.22 19.87
C LEU A 446 -10.72 1.95 21.18
N PHE A 447 -9.77 2.86 21.18
CA PHE A 447 -9.51 3.73 22.32
C PHE A 447 -8.91 5.05 21.86
N LEU A 448 -9.18 6.10 22.64
CA LEU A 448 -8.47 7.37 22.54
C LEU A 448 -7.26 7.32 23.46
N LEU A 449 -6.11 7.74 22.95
CA LEU A 449 -4.84 7.75 23.67
C LEU A 449 -4.21 9.14 23.60
N GLU A 450 -3.84 9.68 24.76
CA GLU A 450 -2.87 10.76 24.85
C GLU A 450 -1.46 10.14 24.96
N PRO A 451 -0.58 10.31 23.96
CA PRO A 451 0.76 9.74 23.95
C PRO A 451 1.70 10.56 24.87
N SER A 452 1.45 10.58 26.19
CA SER A 452 2.25 11.36 27.16
C SER A 452 3.18 10.49 28.03
N PRO A 453 4.46 10.88 28.23
CA PRO A 453 5.40 10.27 29.16
C PRO A 453 5.05 10.54 30.63
N SER A 454 4.33 11.62 30.94
CA SER A 454 4.04 12.03 32.32
C SER A 454 2.81 11.37 32.94
N GLY A 455 2.16 10.47 32.20
CA GLY A 455 0.95 9.76 32.60
C GLY A 455 0.09 9.49 31.37
N LYS A 456 -0.18 8.22 31.09
CA LYS A 456 -0.98 7.80 29.94
C LYS A 456 -2.46 7.96 30.28
N GLN A 457 -3.20 8.74 29.50
CA GLN A 457 -4.66 8.72 29.54
C GLN A 457 -5.17 7.87 28.39
N ILE A 458 -5.86 6.77 28.73
CA ILE A 458 -6.53 5.89 27.77
C ILE A 458 -8.03 5.95 28.06
N ILE A 459 -8.81 6.30 27.05
CA ILE A 459 -10.27 6.23 27.09
C ILE A 459 -10.68 5.06 26.21
N HIS A 460 -11.02 3.94 26.83
CA HIS A 460 -11.55 2.78 26.13
C HIS A 460 -12.94 3.09 25.59
N LEU A 461 -13.17 2.75 24.33
CA LEU A 461 -14.47 2.90 23.70
C LEU A 461 -15.20 1.55 23.71
N PRO A 462 -16.55 1.55 23.65
CA PRO A 462 -17.34 0.34 23.42
C PRO A 462 -16.76 -0.49 22.28
N GLN A 463 -16.71 -1.80 22.48
CA GLN A 463 -16.27 -2.71 21.43
C GLN A 463 -17.17 -2.57 20.21
N LYS A 464 -16.55 -2.68 19.04
CA LYS A 464 -17.29 -2.77 17.78
C LYS A 464 -18.14 -4.03 17.81
N THR A 465 -19.43 -3.91 17.52
CA THR A 465 -20.33 -5.06 17.35
C THR A 465 -20.00 -5.83 16.07
N ASP A 466 -19.54 -5.11 15.05
CA ASP A 466 -19.23 -5.64 13.73
C ASP A 466 -17.73 -5.79 13.54
N ASP A 467 -17.33 -6.85 12.82
CA ASP A 467 -15.96 -7.01 12.35
C ASP A 467 -15.57 -5.88 11.37
N TYR A 468 -16.53 -5.40 10.54
CA TYR A 468 -16.37 -4.22 9.69
C TYR A 468 -16.97 -2.98 10.32
N PHE A 469 -16.10 -2.09 10.78
CA PHE A 469 -16.58 -0.89 11.43
C PHE A 469 -16.57 0.32 10.52
N CYS A 470 -15.38 0.84 10.18
CA CYS A 470 -15.23 2.05 9.39
C CYS A 470 -13.91 2.03 8.60
N ASP A 471 -13.91 2.48 7.34
CA ASP A 471 -12.71 2.66 6.52
C ASP A 471 -11.86 3.83 7.01
N ILE A 472 -12.53 4.93 7.34
CA ILE A 472 -11.91 6.15 7.86
C ILE A 472 -12.70 6.62 9.09
N MET A 473 -12.00 7.24 10.04
CA MET A 473 -12.57 7.72 11.29
C MET A 473 -11.96 9.04 11.70
N SER A 474 -12.70 9.82 12.48
CA SER A 474 -12.19 11.03 13.13
C SER A 474 -13.02 11.33 14.38
N PHE A 475 -12.57 12.29 15.18
CA PHE A 475 -13.36 12.84 16.27
C PHE A 475 -13.46 14.36 16.17
N SER A 476 -14.56 14.92 16.68
CA SER A 476 -14.86 16.34 16.53
C SER A 476 -13.86 17.25 17.25
N THR A 477 -13.49 16.90 18.48
CA THR A 477 -12.59 17.66 19.36
C THR A 477 -11.91 16.75 20.36
N SER A 478 -10.77 17.18 20.91
CA SER A 478 -10.05 16.45 21.96
C SER A 478 -10.94 16.21 23.20
N PRO A 479 -10.84 15.02 23.84
CA PRO A 479 -11.50 14.73 25.12
C PRO A 479 -11.16 15.70 26.26
N THR A 480 -10.02 16.39 26.19
CA THR A 480 -9.63 17.39 27.19
C THR A 480 -10.22 18.77 26.92
N ASN A 481 -10.52 19.08 25.66
CA ASN A 481 -10.99 20.40 25.24
C ASN A 481 -12.50 20.55 25.41
N SER A 482 -13.26 19.44 25.39
CA SER A 482 -14.71 19.45 25.55
C SER A 482 -15.22 18.14 26.10
N SER A 483 -16.27 18.20 26.92
CA SER A 483 -17.04 17.06 27.39
C SER A 483 -18.19 16.66 26.45
N ALA A 484 -18.18 17.14 25.19
CA ALA A 484 -19.17 16.83 24.17
C ALA A 484 -18.51 16.39 22.86
N TRP A 485 -17.43 15.60 22.95
CA TRP A 485 -16.80 15.04 21.77
C TRP A 485 -17.67 13.95 21.12
N LEU A 486 -17.50 13.81 19.81
CA LEU A 486 -18.22 12.87 18.96
C LEU A 486 -17.21 12.18 18.07
N ILE A 487 -17.28 10.86 17.99
CA ILE A 487 -16.50 10.05 17.06
C ILE A 487 -17.38 9.70 15.88
N PHE A 488 -16.86 9.89 14.68
CA PHE A 488 -17.50 9.56 13.43
C PHE A 488 -16.60 8.64 12.63
N GLY A 489 -17.20 7.61 12.04
CA GLY A 489 -16.56 6.78 11.04
C GLY A 489 -17.52 6.40 9.94
N ILE A 490 -16.95 6.15 8.77
CA ILE A 490 -17.68 5.80 7.56
C ILE A 490 -16.96 4.64 6.87
N ALA A 491 -17.75 3.71 6.35
CA ALA A 491 -17.31 2.61 5.52
C ALA A 491 -18.12 2.58 4.23
N LEU A 492 -17.45 2.27 3.13
CA LEU A 492 -18.10 2.05 1.85
C LEU A 492 -18.60 0.60 1.79
N LEU A 493 -19.89 0.38 1.51
CA LEU A 493 -20.43 -0.96 1.28
C LEU A 493 -20.43 -1.31 -0.21
N ASN A 494 -20.81 -0.34 -1.04
CA ASN A 494 -20.71 -0.38 -2.49
C ASN A 494 -20.74 1.06 -3.04
N LEU A 495 -20.69 1.25 -4.37
CA LEU A 495 -20.65 2.58 -4.99
C LEU A 495 -21.78 3.52 -4.56
N PHE A 496 -22.95 3.00 -4.19
CA PHE A 496 -24.15 3.77 -3.87
C PHE A 496 -24.58 3.64 -2.42
N GLN A 497 -23.77 3.00 -1.56
CA GLN A 497 -24.18 2.75 -0.19
C GLN A 497 -23.01 2.89 0.78
N VAL A 498 -23.24 3.69 1.82
CA VAL A 498 -22.30 3.91 2.91
C VAL A 498 -22.89 3.44 4.24
N ARG A 499 -22.03 2.89 5.08
CA ARG A 499 -22.30 2.65 6.49
C ARG A 499 -21.66 3.78 7.28
N ILE A 500 -22.45 4.43 8.13
CA ILE A 500 -21.99 5.48 9.02
C ILE A 500 -22.14 4.97 10.45
N SER A 501 -21.06 5.05 11.21
CA SER A 501 -21.04 4.71 12.63
C SER A 501 -20.57 5.90 13.44
N TYR A 502 -21.30 6.26 14.48
CA TYR A 502 -20.94 7.38 15.34
C TYR A 502 -21.23 7.09 16.81
N MET A 503 -20.56 7.82 17.68
CA MET A 503 -20.68 7.68 19.13
C MET A 503 -20.38 9.00 19.83
N ARG A 504 -21.28 9.42 20.70
CA ARG A 504 -21.12 10.60 21.56
C ARG A 504 -20.42 10.20 22.85
N GLN A 505 -19.81 11.17 23.52
CA GLN A 505 -19.34 10.97 24.86
C GLN A 505 -20.46 10.47 25.78
N GLY A 506 -20.18 9.39 26.51
CA GLY A 506 -21.13 8.77 27.46
C GLY A 506 -22.00 7.67 26.84
N ASP A 507 -22.00 7.51 25.51
CA ASP A 507 -22.68 6.39 24.87
C ASP A 507 -22.00 5.07 25.27
N ASP A 508 -22.80 4.04 25.55
CA ASP A 508 -22.36 2.69 25.89
C ASP A 508 -22.19 1.76 24.67
N LYS A 509 -22.69 2.22 23.51
CA LYS A 509 -22.66 1.49 22.24
C LYS A 509 -22.56 2.45 21.05
N TRP A 510 -22.07 1.92 19.94
CA TRP A 510 -22.06 2.65 18.68
C TRP A 510 -23.44 2.69 18.05
N THR A 511 -23.79 3.84 17.47
CA THR A 511 -24.95 3.93 16.58
C THR A 511 -24.48 3.77 15.15
N THR A 512 -25.05 2.79 14.44
CA THR A 512 -24.72 2.49 13.04
C THR A 512 -25.96 2.67 12.18
N ILE A 513 -25.81 3.42 11.09
CA ILE A 513 -26.86 3.61 10.08
C ILE A 513 -26.29 3.29 8.69
N THR A 514 -27.12 2.74 7.83
CA THR A 514 -26.81 2.59 6.40
C THR A 514 -27.55 3.67 5.62
N ARG A 515 -26.85 4.32 4.69
CA ARG A 515 -27.42 5.37 3.85
C ARG A 515 -27.12 5.04 2.39
N ASP A 516 -28.18 4.96 1.61
CA ASP A 516 -28.09 4.91 0.17
C ASP A 516 -27.78 6.32 -0.36
N SER A 517 -27.06 6.35 -1.47
CA SER A 517 -26.62 7.55 -2.17
C SER A 517 -27.19 7.51 -3.58
N GLU A 518 -27.81 8.61 -4.00
CA GLU A 518 -28.35 8.75 -5.36
C GLU A 518 -27.24 8.78 -6.42
N VAL A 519 -26.03 9.17 -6.00
CA VAL A 519 -24.85 9.26 -6.86
C VAL A 519 -23.73 8.36 -6.33
N PRO A 520 -22.86 7.84 -7.22
CA PRO A 520 -21.70 7.06 -6.80
C PRO A 520 -20.76 7.88 -5.91
N PHE A 521 -20.34 7.33 -4.77
CA PHE A 521 -19.41 8.00 -3.86
C PHE A 521 -18.29 7.05 -3.42
N LEU A 522 -17.07 7.30 -3.88
CA LEU A 522 -15.87 6.55 -3.50
C LEU A 522 -15.04 7.34 -2.51
N LEU A 523 -14.72 6.77 -1.34
CA LEU A 523 -13.89 7.43 -0.33
C LEU A 523 -12.47 7.72 -0.85
N SER A 524 -11.98 8.95 -0.64
CA SER A 524 -10.57 9.31 -0.82
C SER A 524 -9.70 8.76 0.34
N SER A 525 -8.40 8.98 0.26
CA SER A 525 -7.43 8.71 1.33
C SER A 525 -7.49 9.69 2.52
N SER A 526 -8.35 10.71 2.48
CA SER A 526 -8.51 11.69 3.57
C SER A 526 -9.28 11.11 4.75
N THR A 527 -8.89 11.51 5.97
CA THR A 527 -9.78 11.39 7.12
C THR A 527 -10.96 12.37 7.03
N PRO A 528 -12.10 12.06 7.69
CA PRO A 528 -13.18 13.02 7.85
C PRO A 528 -12.70 14.23 8.66
N VAL A 529 -13.21 15.40 8.31
CA VAL A 529 -12.89 16.67 8.98
C VAL A 529 -14.13 17.23 9.63
N TYR A 530 -14.04 17.57 10.92
CA TYR A 530 -15.14 18.17 11.66
C TYR A 530 -15.22 19.68 11.43
N PHE A 531 -16.17 20.12 10.61
CA PHE A 531 -16.30 21.48 10.10
C PHE A 531 -17.75 21.96 10.25
N GLY A 532 -17.95 23.15 10.85
CA GLY A 532 -19.28 23.75 11.01
C GLY A 532 -20.32 22.81 11.66
N GLU A 533 -19.94 22.14 12.75
CA GLU A 533 -20.75 21.13 13.47
C GLU A 533 -21.10 19.86 12.68
N LYS A 534 -20.40 19.61 11.58
CA LYS A 534 -20.62 18.47 10.68
C LYS A 534 -19.31 17.76 10.39
N PHE A 535 -19.39 16.51 9.97
CA PHE A 535 -18.24 15.80 9.41
C PHE A 535 -18.27 15.86 7.89
N CYS A 536 -17.21 16.38 7.30
CA CYS A 536 -17.02 16.44 5.85
C CYS A 536 -16.04 15.34 5.42
N VAL A 537 -16.38 14.64 4.34
CA VAL A 537 -15.61 13.54 3.77
C VAL A 537 -15.45 13.79 2.27
N ILE A 538 -14.22 13.82 1.78
CA ILE A 538 -13.97 13.99 0.34
C ILE A 538 -13.87 12.65 -0.37
N GLY A 539 -14.55 12.55 -1.51
CA GLY A 539 -14.49 11.41 -2.41
C GLY A 539 -13.33 11.49 -3.40
N GLN A 540 -13.05 10.39 -4.11
CA GLN A 540 -11.92 10.27 -5.06
C GLN A 540 -11.99 11.25 -6.24
N TYR A 541 -13.19 11.74 -6.56
CA TYR A 541 -13.41 12.69 -7.66
C TYR A 541 -13.64 14.13 -7.17
N GLY A 542 -13.49 14.40 -5.86
CA GLY A 542 -13.63 15.73 -5.29
C GLY A 542 -15.01 16.08 -4.72
N ASP A 543 -16.02 15.23 -4.94
CA ASP A 543 -17.33 15.35 -4.28
C ASP A 543 -17.19 15.27 -2.76
N VAL A 544 -18.02 15.97 -2.02
CA VAL A 544 -17.94 16.02 -0.54
C VAL A 544 -19.22 15.50 0.09
N GLY A 545 -19.09 14.39 0.81
CA GLY A 545 -20.13 13.87 1.68
C GLY A 545 -20.14 14.57 3.04
N VAL A 546 -21.31 14.95 3.52
CA VAL A 546 -21.51 15.69 4.76
C VAL A 546 -22.45 14.92 5.67
N PHE A 547 -21.97 14.65 6.88
CA PHE A 547 -22.73 14.04 7.96
C PHE A 547 -22.97 15.04 9.08
N GLY A 548 -24.19 15.10 9.60
CA GLY A 548 -24.53 15.93 10.75
C GLY A 548 -25.85 15.51 11.38
N PHE A 549 -26.34 16.36 12.28
CA PHE A 549 -27.63 16.18 12.94
C PHE A 549 -28.56 17.35 12.65
N LEU A 550 -29.83 17.06 12.42
CA LEU A 550 -30.89 18.05 12.41
C LEU A 550 -31.15 18.58 13.83
N LYS A 551 -31.94 19.66 13.97
CA LYS A 551 -32.23 20.28 15.27
C LYS A 551 -32.93 19.34 16.26
N ASP A 552 -33.65 18.34 15.75
CA ASP A 552 -34.31 17.29 16.53
C ASP A 552 -33.36 16.14 16.93
N GLY A 553 -32.09 16.20 16.53
CA GLY A 553 -31.09 15.16 16.77
C GLY A 553 -31.05 14.05 15.71
N THR A 554 -31.89 14.11 14.68
CA THR A 554 -31.92 13.10 13.61
C THR A 554 -30.65 13.16 12.75
N PRO A 555 -29.92 12.04 12.56
CA PRO A 555 -28.71 12.03 11.73
C PRO A 555 -29.05 12.09 10.24
N TYR A 556 -28.31 12.89 9.47
CA TYR A 556 -28.42 12.98 8.02
C TYR A 556 -27.08 12.80 7.31
N TRP A 557 -27.16 12.37 6.05
CA TRP A 557 -26.04 12.23 5.13
C TRP A 557 -26.44 12.83 3.80
N VAL A 558 -25.59 13.68 3.23
CA VAL A 558 -25.79 14.29 1.90
C VAL A 558 -24.48 14.35 1.14
N ILE A 559 -24.53 14.19 -0.17
CA ILE A 559 -23.36 14.32 -1.05
C ILE A 559 -23.50 15.60 -1.87
N HIS A 560 -22.49 16.46 -1.78
CA HIS A 560 -22.35 17.61 -2.65
C HIS A 560 -21.49 17.21 -3.85
N GLN A 561 -22.11 17.26 -5.04
CA GLN A 561 -21.46 16.98 -6.30
C GLN A 561 -20.62 18.20 -6.72
N LEU A 562 -19.31 18.11 -6.51
CA LEU A 562 -18.33 19.18 -6.72
C LEU A 562 -17.30 18.82 -7.78
N SER A 563 -17.24 17.55 -8.20
CA SER A 563 -16.24 17.02 -9.15
C SER A 563 -16.08 17.86 -10.42
N GLU A 564 -17.19 18.31 -11.02
CA GLU A 564 -17.19 19.14 -12.24
C GLU A 564 -16.77 20.60 -12.00
N ARG A 565 -16.72 21.06 -10.73
CA ARG A 565 -16.37 22.45 -10.38
C ARG A 565 -14.86 22.63 -10.20
N TYR A 566 -14.09 21.54 -10.13
CA TYR A 566 -12.64 21.64 -10.05
C TYR A 566 -12.03 21.99 -11.41
N SER A 567 -11.11 22.95 -11.39
CA SER A 567 -10.30 23.31 -12.55
C SER A 567 -8.83 23.44 -12.13
N PRO A 568 -7.95 22.51 -12.57
CA PRO A 568 -8.20 21.40 -13.50
C PRO A 568 -9.11 20.27 -12.95
N PRO A 569 -9.76 19.49 -13.84
CA PRO A 569 -10.58 18.34 -13.43
C PRO A 569 -9.78 17.30 -12.65
N ILE A 570 -10.41 16.70 -11.65
CA ILE A 570 -9.79 15.69 -10.80
C ILE A 570 -9.88 14.30 -11.47
N SER A 571 -8.74 13.62 -11.55
CA SER A 571 -8.67 12.20 -11.92
C SER A 571 -8.82 11.30 -10.70
N GLY A 572 -9.42 10.13 -10.85
CA GLY A 572 -9.53 9.13 -9.76
C GLY A 572 -8.19 8.58 -9.26
N ALA A 573 -7.08 8.88 -9.94
CA ALA A 573 -5.73 8.55 -9.46
C ALA A 573 -5.13 9.64 -8.54
N CYS A 574 -5.79 10.79 -8.41
CA CYS A 574 -5.40 11.85 -7.48
C CYS A 574 -5.61 11.40 -6.03
N ARG A 575 -4.80 11.95 -5.13
CA ARG A 575 -5.02 11.85 -3.68
C ARG A 575 -5.59 13.15 -3.18
N LEU A 576 -6.71 13.09 -2.47
CA LEU A 576 -7.41 14.27 -1.99
C LEU A 576 -7.45 14.26 -0.47
N PHE A 577 -7.20 15.42 0.13
CA PHE A 577 -7.28 15.68 1.57
C PHE A 577 -8.19 16.87 1.83
N LEU A 578 -8.99 16.82 2.90
CA LEU A 578 -9.67 18.00 3.43
C LEU A 578 -8.86 18.59 4.57
N VAL A 579 -8.75 19.91 4.65
CA VAL A 579 -8.07 20.63 5.73
C VAL A 579 -8.98 21.73 6.26
N GLN A 580 -9.28 21.71 7.56
CA GLN A 580 -10.03 22.78 8.20
C GLN A 580 -9.08 23.87 8.70
N ARG A 581 -9.44 25.12 8.41
CA ARG A 581 -8.88 26.30 9.09
C ARG A 581 -9.82 26.78 10.20
N GLN A 582 -9.29 26.87 11.41
CA GLN A 582 -10.08 27.16 12.62
C GLN A 582 -10.53 28.64 12.72
N ASP A 583 -9.80 29.56 12.09
CA ASP A 583 -10.00 31.02 12.21
C ASP A 583 -11.14 31.57 11.33
N GLN A 584 -11.34 30.99 10.15
CA GLN A 584 -12.23 31.56 9.13
C GLN A 584 -13.43 30.67 8.77
N ASN A 585 -13.59 29.51 9.43
CA ASN A 585 -14.58 28.50 9.02
C ASN A 585 -14.48 28.23 7.51
N VAL A 586 -13.24 28.02 7.03
CA VAL A 586 -12.95 27.68 5.63
C VAL A 586 -12.42 26.25 5.56
N LEU A 587 -12.94 25.48 4.62
CA LEU A 587 -12.48 24.14 4.31
C LEU A 587 -11.64 24.18 3.03
N HIS A 588 -10.43 23.62 3.09
CA HIS A 588 -9.58 23.47 1.92
C HIS A 588 -9.59 22.03 1.43
N SER A 589 -9.54 21.84 0.11
CA SER A 589 -9.29 20.57 -0.55
C SER A 589 -7.89 20.60 -1.16
N VAL A 590 -7.01 19.70 -0.71
CA VAL A 590 -5.65 19.53 -1.24
C VAL A 590 -5.67 18.33 -2.18
N VAL A 591 -5.38 18.57 -3.46
CA VAL A 591 -5.38 17.58 -4.53
C VAL A 591 -3.95 17.34 -4.97
N VAL A 592 -3.47 16.10 -4.81
CA VAL A 592 -2.15 15.65 -5.27
C VAL A 592 -2.33 14.79 -6.51
N THR A 593 -1.76 15.22 -7.64
CA THR A 593 -1.83 14.49 -8.92
C THR A 593 -0.87 13.30 -8.92
N PRO A 594 -1.04 12.31 -9.84
CA PRO A 594 -0.05 11.24 -10.02
C PRO A 594 1.35 11.75 -10.38
N GLN A 595 1.43 12.95 -10.98
CA GLN A 595 2.67 13.63 -11.32
C GLN A 595 3.30 14.38 -10.13
N HIS A 596 2.65 14.34 -8.95
CA HIS A 596 3.06 15.03 -7.72
C HIS A 596 2.89 16.55 -7.77
N ASP A 597 2.04 17.05 -8.67
CA ASP A 597 1.57 18.43 -8.61
C ASP A 597 0.54 18.55 -7.48
N VAL A 598 0.58 19.66 -6.75
CA VAL A 598 -0.35 19.90 -5.64
C VAL A 598 -1.17 21.13 -5.94
N HIS A 599 -2.49 20.95 -5.96
CA HIS A 599 -3.46 22.02 -6.11
C HIS A 599 -4.26 22.15 -4.82
N VAL A 600 -4.44 23.38 -4.34
CA VAL A 600 -5.22 23.67 -3.14
C VAL A 600 -6.45 24.44 -3.57
N TYR A 601 -7.63 23.99 -3.14
CA TYR A 601 -8.90 24.64 -3.43
C TYR A 601 -9.57 25.07 -2.14
N GLU A 602 -10.18 26.25 -2.16
CA GLU A 602 -11.08 26.70 -1.12
C GLU A 602 -12.50 26.20 -1.42
N LEU A 603 -13.15 25.61 -0.43
CA LEU A 603 -14.52 25.14 -0.48
C LEU A 603 -15.38 26.03 0.42
N ASP A 604 -16.19 26.89 -0.20
CA ASP A 604 -17.16 27.73 0.49
C ASP A 604 -18.53 27.06 0.50
N PHE A 605 -19.04 26.71 1.69
CA PHE A 605 -20.34 26.05 1.90
C PHE A 605 -21.50 27.04 2.13
N GLY A 606 -21.43 28.23 1.54
CA GLY A 606 -22.56 29.17 1.45
C GLY A 606 -23.78 28.62 0.68
N SER A 607 -24.69 29.51 0.27
CA SER A 607 -25.92 29.13 -0.44
C SER A 607 -25.68 28.43 -1.79
N ASN A 608 -24.52 28.67 -2.42
CA ASN A 608 -24.00 27.90 -3.54
C ASN A 608 -22.56 27.48 -3.20
N ILE A 609 -22.23 26.19 -3.35
CA ILE A 609 -20.88 25.73 -3.02
C ILE A 609 -19.89 26.17 -4.08
N ILE A 610 -18.94 27.02 -3.73
CA ILE A 610 -17.91 27.51 -4.65
C ILE A 610 -16.61 26.74 -4.42
N VAL A 611 -15.97 26.33 -5.51
CA VAL A 611 -14.67 25.65 -5.51
C VAL A 611 -13.68 26.57 -6.22
N ASN A 612 -12.76 27.17 -5.47
CA ASN A 612 -11.80 28.14 -6.01
C ASN A 612 -10.38 27.62 -5.87
N LEU A 613 -9.62 27.59 -6.97
CA LEU A 613 -8.19 27.29 -6.92
C LEU A 613 -7.44 28.42 -6.19
N VAL A 614 -6.76 28.07 -5.12
CA VAL A 614 -5.96 28.99 -4.29
C VAL A 614 -4.49 28.83 -4.65
N LYS A 615 -3.85 29.94 -4.98
CA LYS A 615 -2.40 29.98 -5.24
C LYS A 615 -1.57 30.19 -3.97
N GLU A 616 -2.18 30.81 -2.96
CA GLU A 616 -1.52 31.22 -1.72
C GLU A 616 -2.46 31.00 -0.53
N VAL A 617 -1.99 30.27 0.47
CA VAL A 617 -2.69 30.12 1.77
C VAL A 617 -2.22 31.17 2.79
N LYS A 618 -1.38 32.12 2.36
CA LYS A 618 -0.79 33.21 3.14
C LYS A 618 0.02 32.65 4.32
N ASN A 619 -0.21 33.18 5.52
CA ASN A 619 0.48 32.80 6.76
C ASN A 619 0.05 31.43 7.30
N TRP A 620 -0.59 30.58 6.50
CA TRP A 620 -1.04 29.25 6.92
C TRP A 620 -0.16 28.17 6.31
N LEU A 621 0.13 27.16 7.12
CA LEU A 621 0.81 25.95 6.70
C LEU A 621 -0.19 24.80 6.82
N LEU A 622 -0.37 24.06 5.73
CA LEU A 622 -1.30 22.93 5.68
C LEU A 622 -0.54 21.64 5.89
N PHE A 623 -0.90 20.87 6.92
CA PHE A 623 -0.31 19.57 7.23
C PHE A 623 -1.33 18.49 6.91
N THR A 624 -0.99 17.63 5.96
CA THR A 624 -1.88 16.55 5.52
C THR A 624 -1.18 15.21 5.60
N SER A 625 -1.87 14.23 6.16
CA SER A 625 -1.59 12.81 5.99
C SER A 625 -2.93 12.07 5.93
N GLU A 626 -2.93 10.76 5.69
CA GLU A 626 -4.19 10.01 5.60
C GLU A 626 -4.98 10.13 6.91
N ALA A 627 -4.31 9.93 8.05
CA ALA A 627 -4.93 9.92 9.38
C ALA A 627 -4.83 11.25 10.15
N SER A 628 -4.50 12.36 9.50
CA SER A 628 -4.50 13.68 10.15
C SER A 628 -4.53 14.81 9.13
N SER A 629 -5.23 15.88 9.46
CA SER A 629 -5.26 17.07 8.63
C SER A 629 -5.45 18.31 9.49
N ILE A 630 -4.45 19.20 9.44
CA ILE A 630 -4.32 20.32 10.37
C ILE A 630 -3.78 21.53 9.61
N ALA A 631 -4.41 22.69 9.79
CA ALA A 631 -3.83 23.96 9.38
C ALA A 631 -3.34 24.72 10.61
N ILE A 632 -2.13 25.28 10.53
CA ILE A 632 -1.57 26.14 11.58
C ILE A 632 -1.12 27.47 11.01
N CYS A 633 -1.15 28.52 11.83
CA CYS A 633 -0.62 29.82 11.47
C CYS A 633 0.91 29.79 11.60
N GLY A 634 1.61 29.79 10.47
CA GLY A 634 3.06 29.84 10.38
C GLY A 634 3.53 31.28 10.58
N MET A 635 3.81 31.68 11.81
CA MET A 635 4.50 32.94 12.06
C MET A 635 6.02 32.68 12.08
N ASN A 636 6.78 33.42 11.26
CA ASN A 636 8.25 33.59 11.33
C ASN A 636 9.17 32.44 10.87
N VAL A 637 8.82 31.67 9.84
CA VAL A 637 9.81 30.86 9.08
C VAL A 637 9.84 31.39 7.66
N ASN A 638 10.98 31.33 6.97
CA ASN A 638 11.10 31.59 5.52
C ASN A 638 10.36 30.53 4.67
N VAL A 639 9.21 30.05 5.13
CA VAL A 639 8.38 29.01 4.52
C VAL A 639 6.93 29.47 4.67
N ASP A 640 6.46 30.22 3.70
CA ASP A 640 5.07 30.63 3.54
C ASP A 640 4.42 29.78 2.43
N ASN A 641 3.09 29.74 2.39
CA ASN A 641 2.34 29.09 1.29
C ASN A 641 2.73 27.62 1.06
N ALA A 642 2.87 26.84 2.13
CA ALA A 642 3.42 25.49 2.07
C ALA A 642 2.41 24.40 2.50
N VAL A 643 2.50 23.26 1.82
CA VAL A 643 1.77 22.04 2.16
C VAL A 643 2.77 20.95 2.57
N PHE A 644 2.54 20.39 3.75
CA PHE A 644 3.41 19.43 4.42
C PHE A 644 2.79 18.03 4.33
N PHE A 645 3.54 17.10 3.74
CA PHE A 645 3.20 15.69 3.63
C PHE A 645 4.23 14.85 4.40
N PRO A 646 3.97 13.55 4.68
CA PRO A 646 4.98 12.62 5.19
C PRO A 646 6.07 12.25 4.17
N THR A 647 6.53 13.22 3.37
CA THR A 647 7.38 13.01 2.18
C THR A 647 8.82 13.41 2.44
N PHE A 648 9.73 12.56 2.00
CA PHE A 648 11.17 12.74 2.11
C PHE A 648 11.83 12.53 0.74
N ASN A 649 13.00 13.14 0.54
CA ASN A 649 13.82 12.86 -0.63
C ASN A 649 14.58 11.52 -0.46
N THR A 650 15.33 11.12 -1.48
CA THR A 650 16.18 9.92 -1.47
C THR A 650 17.33 9.98 -0.47
N CYS A 651 17.73 11.19 -0.03
CA CYS A 651 18.72 11.43 1.03
C CYS A 651 18.13 11.39 2.45
N ASN A 652 16.82 11.10 2.60
CA ASN A 652 16.08 11.16 3.86
C ASN A 652 15.96 12.57 4.47
N ASP A 653 16.13 13.62 3.67
CA ASP A 653 15.74 14.96 4.08
C ASP A 653 14.25 15.17 3.88
N TYR A 654 13.65 15.89 4.81
CA TYR A 654 12.23 16.21 4.75
C TYR A 654 11.92 17.20 3.63
N THR A 655 10.81 16.94 2.93
CA THR A 655 10.33 17.77 1.83
C THR A 655 8.93 18.30 2.09
N TYR A 656 8.67 19.53 1.66
CA TYR A 656 7.36 20.15 1.66
C TYR A 656 7.05 20.67 0.25
N TYR A 657 5.78 20.86 -0.07
CA TYR A 657 5.37 21.48 -1.33
C TYR A 657 5.23 22.99 -1.16
N SER A 658 5.99 23.76 -1.93
CA SER A 658 5.79 25.21 -2.04
C SER A 658 4.73 25.49 -3.10
N LEU A 659 3.63 26.16 -2.72
CA LEU A 659 2.62 26.60 -3.67
C LEU A 659 3.14 27.73 -4.56
N GLU A 660 4.05 28.57 -4.05
CA GLU A 660 4.65 29.67 -4.79
C GLU A 660 5.53 29.17 -5.94
N ASP A 661 6.42 28.20 -5.65
CA ASP A 661 7.33 27.65 -6.66
C ASP A 661 6.73 26.49 -7.46
N VAL A 662 5.53 26.03 -7.08
CA VAL A 662 4.84 24.88 -7.67
C VAL A 662 5.75 23.65 -7.67
N ALA A 663 6.45 23.42 -6.56
CA ALA A 663 7.47 22.40 -6.45
C ALA A 663 7.72 21.96 -5.02
N PHE A 664 8.17 20.71 -4.87
CA PHE A 664 8.72 20.25 -3.60
C PHE A 664 10.08 20.89 -3.32
N LYS A 665 10.25 21.35 -2.08
CA LYS A 665 11.48 21.92 -1.54
C LYS A 665 11.94 21.11 -0.34
N VAL A 666 13.26 21.08 -0.13
CA VAL A 666 13.87 20.56 1.10
C VAL A 666 13.97 21.72 2.07
N LEU A 667 13.66 21.48 3.35
CA LEU A 667 13.71 22.53 4.37
C LEU A 667 15.14 23.03 4.66
N LYS A 668 16.15 22.20 4.39
CA LYS A 668 17.57 22.54 4.43
C LYS A 668 18.12 22.84 3.03
N ASP A 669 18.81 23.96 2.91
CA ASP A 669 19.44 24.40 1.66
C ASP A 669 20.56 23.43 1.20
N ASN A 670 20.57 23.18 -0.12
CA ASN A 670 21.59 22.48 -0.95
C ASN A 670 21.28 21.08 -1.49
N CYS A 671 20.04 20.58 -1.45
CA CYS A 671 19.69 19.40 -2.24
C CYS A 671 19.01 19.79 -3.56
N THR A 672 19.71 19.57 -4.68
CA THR A 672 19.19 19.83 -6.04
C THR A 672 18.48 18.61 -6.64
N ASP A 673 18.40 17.48 -5.95
CA ASP A 673 17.71 16.30 -6.49
C ASP A 673 16.20 16.42 -6.30
N LYS A 674 15.59 17.08 -7.28
CA LYS A 674 14.16 17.38 -7.35
C LYS A 674 13.32 16.18 -7.83
N THR A 675 13.92 15.03 -8.13
CA THR A 675 13.31 14.07 -9.07
C THR A 675 12.78 12.79 -8.45
N GLN A 676 13.16 12.45 -7.21
CA GLN A 676 12.66 11.25 -6.53
C GLN A 676 12.30 11.55 -5.08
N GLN A 677 11.02 11.34 -4.79
CA GLN A 677 10.43 11.47 -3.46
C GLN A 677 9.88 10.13 -3.02
N LYS A 678 9.94 9.90 -1.72
CA LYS A 678 9.24 8.80 -1.06
C LYS A 678 8.36 9.34 0.06
N GLU A 679 7.13 8.90 0.07
CA GLU A 679 6.19 9.16 1.16
C GLU A 679 6.23 8.01 2.15
N LEU A 680 6.37 8.31 3.43
CA LEU A 680 6.27 7.32 4.49
C LEU A 680 4.80 7.08 4.82
N LEU A 681 4.32 5.86 4.64
CA LEU A 681 2.95 5.46 4.96
C LEU A 681 2.79 5.27 6.48
N ASN A 682 1.54 5.26 6.96
CA ASN A 682 1.22 5.11 8.39
C ASN A 682 1.90 6.16 9.28
N ARG A 683 1.96 7.41 8.78
CA ARG A 683 2.47 8.57 9.52
C ARG A 683 1.37 9.60 9.71
N VAL A 684 1.34 10.21 10.88
CA VAL A 684 0.32 11.21 11.23
C VAL A 684 0.95 12.47 11.77
N TRP A 685 0.39 13.61 11.38
CA TRP A 685 0.67 14.88 12.00
C TRP A 685 -0.04 14.96 13.34
N ILE A 686 0.70 15.39 14.35
CA ILE A 686 0.17 15.62 15.68
C ILE A 686 0.78 16.92 16.24
N ARG A 687 -0.06 17.68 16.93
CA ARG A 687 0.38 18.88 17.64
C ARG A 687 0.83 18.49 19.05
N CYS A 688 2.08 18.76 19.40
CA CYS A 688 2.71 18.52 20.70
C CYS A 688 3.69 19.67 21.03
N GLU A 689 3.61 20.26 22.22
CA GLU A 689 4.50 21.37 22.60
C GLU A 689 5.85 20.88 23.19
N LEU A 690 6.88 21.73 23.15
CA LEU A 690 8.17 21.51 23.81
C LEU A 690 8.34 22.59 24.88
N THR A 691 8.37 22.22 26.16
CA THR A 691 8.69 23.21 27.20
C THR A 691 10.18 23.54 27.19
N LYS A 692 10.50 24.84 27.27
CA LYS A 692 11.83 25.28 27.70
C LYS A 692 12.04 24.87 29.16
N ASN A 693 13.18 24.25 29.45
CA ASN A 693 13.72 24.23 30.81
C ASN A 693 14.44 25.55 31.05
#